data_AF-A0A8C5ID53-F1
#
_entry.id   AF-A0A8C5ID53-F1
#
_cell.length_a   1.000
_cell.length_b   1.000
_cell.length_c   1.000
_cell.angle_alpha   90.00
_cell.angle_beta   90.00
_cell.angle_gamma   90.00
#
_symmetry.space_group_name_H-M   'P 1'
#
loop_
_entity.id
_entity.type
_entity.pdbx_description
1 polymer ?
#
loop_
_entity_poly.entity_id
_entity_poly.type
_entity_poly.pdbx_seq_one_letter_code
_entity_poly.pdbx_strand_id
1 'polypeptide(L)'
;DKRSVFVLAESAWLGSTLLYRWQRTLGNYIAVAGQDNSVKIFDRHGKKCAELPLPGRCVGMDWDKDGDILAVIAAKSSSIFLWDASVNKTSQIDSGMKDHMSFLLWSKSGPLLAVGTVKGNLLIYNQQTSRKIPVLGKHTKRITCGCWNSQNLLALGSDDNTLSISNHEGDTIRQTTLRGEPADICFSMMKTDERSAQGESTVSVSVDKRILMLFNVNDPENRIELAFQRPYGNIVSYRWFGDGYILIGFSHGYFVVISTHIREIGHELYQARNHKDSLNCVAVSSPVNKAASCGDNSIKIHELSDFKDISNIVQLDDETKGLDQLSWTDDGQLLALSTQKGMLHVFLTKLPVLGDSYGTRLAYLTSLLEVTVSNHVEGESPVAIKVDVEPSFIAVGPFHVAVGMNNRAWFYGLMDQNSGVCTLKLMEYLGTIASMCLNSDYAAALFEGKVQLHMIESQNLEEKMQMKLFPDDDRKGRILCHALTADFLYYGNVVCVLLEDLESVTSYSHSVGVRKVFPDFNGTQVVFIDDKNIGFLFFPANLPNFSPTITGVLWDNWHADKGVFVAYDDEKVYTYAVHKTTIYGKVVLVGSTPLLFSQKPLLLYSGELTCQTTSGKTSEVALSTHSFLKPSSSNSSESSVELSKQIAQALMLKRSINLCKSAGTDTDWAEVGKACMIHMEVELAIQVYRISGNVGMVLSLQSIQGIEDRNLLAGHLAMFLEDFNLAQDLYLSSSRPIAALEMRRDLLHWDSALMLARRLAEDEIPFISKEYAGHLEFIGDYVNALAHFEKGMMDSEKVTFIPLLDLFIICLLNKKVSIEINLGQQ
;
A
#
# COMPACT_ATOMS: atom_id res chain seq x y z
N ASP A 1 -20.05 5.61 15.76
CA ASP A 1 -20.45 4.64 16.80
C ASP A 1 -19.57 3.41 16.76
N LYS A 2 -18.41 3.44 17.42
CA LYS A 2 -17.60 2.22 17.60
C LYS A 2 -17.99 1.60 18.94
N ARG A 3 -18.91 0.63 18.88
CA ARG A 3 -19.22 -0.26 20.00
C ARG A 3 -17.96 -1.07 20.34
N SER A 4 -17.76 -1.37 21.62
CA SER A 4 -16.73 -2.33 22.04
C SER A 4 -16.92 -3.64 21.28
N VAL A 5 -15.82 -4.25 20.83
CA VAL A 5 -15.82 -5.56 20.13
C VAL A 5 -16.44 -6.59 21.07
N PHE A 6 -16.00 -6.59 22.32
CA PHE A 6 -16.59 -7.34 23.40
C PHE A 6 -16.33 -6.64 24.74
N VAL A 7 -17.13 -7.00 25.73
CA VAL A 7 -16.98 -6.57 27.12
C VAL A 7 -16.94 -7.81 27.97
N LEU A 8 -15.90 -7.96 28.78
CA LEU A 8 -15.82 -9.00 29.78
C LEU A 8 -16.24 -8.41 31.12
N ALA A 9 -17.36 -8.91 31.64
CA ALA A 9 -17.86 -8.58 32.95
C ALA A 9 -18.24 -9.89 33.64
N GLU A 10 -17.40 -10.32 34.58
CA GLU A 10 -17.71 -11.49 35.41
C GLU A 10 -18.02 -11.07 36.83
N SER A 11 -18.95 -11.78 37.47
CA SER A 11 -19.32 -11.55 38.87
C SER A 11 -18.12 -11.68 39.83
N ALA A 12 -17.18 -12.55 39.49
CA ALA A 12 -15.97 -12.80 40.28
C ALA A 12 -14.99 -11.61 40.32
N TRP A 13 -15.12 -10.67 39.39
CA TRP A 13 -14.22 -9.51 39.27
C TRP A 13 -14.82 -8.22 39.80
N LEU A 14 -16.12 -8.21 40.06
CA LEU A 14 -16.86 -7.01 40.47
C LEU A 14 -16.21 -6.32 41.68
N GLY A 15 -15.90 -5.03 41.50
CA GLY A 15 -15.31 -4.18 42.53
C GLY A 15 -13.81 -4.36 42.74
N SER A 16 -13.10 -5.05 41.84
CA SER A 16 -11.65 -5.25 41.92
C SER A 16 -10.91 -4.76 40.67
N THR A 17 -9.62 -4.39 40.84
CA THR A 17 -8.75 -4.06 39.71
C THR A 17 -8.27 -5.33 39.01
N LEU A 18 -8.36 -5.31 37.68
CA LEU A 18 -7.96 -6.44 36.83
C LEU A 18 -6.48 -6.36 36.48
N LEU A 19 -5.78 -7.49 36.59
CA LEU A 19 -4.49 -7.70 35.95
C LEU A 19 -4.73 -8.43 34.63
N TYR A 20 -4.25 -7.87 33.52
CA TYR A 20 -4.39 -8.51 32.22
C TYR A 20 -3.16 -8.28 31.33
N ARG A 21 -2.94 -9.21 30.40
CA ARG A 21 -1.87 -9.16 29.39
C ARG A 21 -2.33 -9.78 28.08
N TRP A 22 -2.13 -9.03 27.00
CA TRP A 22 -2.24 -9.55 25.64
C TRP A 22 -1.10 -10.53 25.35
N GLN A 23 -1.40 -11.56 24.58
CA GLN A 23 -0.41 -12.43 23.98
C GLN A 23 0.55 -11.60 23.13
N ARG A 24 1.86 -11.77 23.34
CA ARG A 24 2.90 -11.15 22.51
C ARG A 24 2.85 -11.70 21.08
N THR A 25 3.33 -10.91 20.12
CA THR A 25 3.47 -11.19 18.67
C THR A 25 2.17 -11.45 17.90
N LEU A 26 1.32 -12.36 18.37
CA LEU A 26 0.11 -12.80 17.66
C LEU A 26 -1.16 -12.09 18.12
N GLY A 27 -1.24 -11.64 19.38
CA GLY A 27 -2.41 -10.93 19.91
C GLY A 27 -3.73 -11.72 19.89
N ASN A 28 -3.68 -13.05 19.77
CA ASN A 28 -4.88 -13.89 19.64
C ASN A 28 -5.56 -14.16 20.98
N TYR A 29 -4.81 -14.08 22.08
CA TYR A 29 -5.33 -14.30 23.43
C TYR A 29 -5.12 -13.10 24.34
N ILE A 30 -6.04 -12.95 25.30
CA ILE A 30 -5.90 -12.08 26.46
C ILE A 30 -6.06 -12.89 27.74
N ALA A 31 -5.05 -12.82 28.60
CA ALA A 31 -5.10 -13.40 29.94
C ALA A 31 -5.61 -12.34 30.91
N VAL A 32 -6.59 -12.69 31.74
CA VAL A 32 -7.24 -11.80 32.72
C VAL A 32 -7.29 -12.49 34.08
N ALA A 33 -6.93 -11.76 35.13
CA ALA A 33 -7.07 -12.17 36.51
C ALA A 33 -7.66 -11.05 37.36
N GLY A 34 -8.63 -11.40 38.20
CA GLY A 34 -9.21 -10.47 39.16
C GLY A 34 -8.78 -10.78 40.59
N GLN A 35 -9.74 -10.69 41.50
CA GLN A 35 -9.58 -11.13 42.89
C GLN A 35 -9.84 -12.64 43.06
N ASP A 36 -10.36 -13.30 42.03
CA ASP A 36 -10.50 -14.74 41.99
C ASP A 36 -9.15 -15.45 41.97
N ASN A 37 -9.13 -16.66 42.51
CA ASN A 37 -7.93 -17.51 42.51
C ASN A 37 -7.79 -18.23 41.15
N SER A 38 -8.04 -17.54 40.05
CA SER A 38 -7.96 -18.10 38.71
C SER A 38 -7.42 -17.08 37.70
N VAL A 39 -6.80 -17.57 36.63
CA VAL A 39 -6.52 -16.78 35.43
C VAL A 39 -7.36 -17.32 34.31
N LYS A 40 -8.14 -16.45 33.67
CA LYS A 40 -9.00 -16.80 32.56
C LYS A 40 -8.41 -16.27 31.27
N ILE A 41 -8.42 -17.11 30.24
CA ILE A 41 -7.84 -16.81 28.94
C ILE A 41 -8.98 -16.74 27.94
N PHE A 42 -9.11 -15.58 27.31
CA PHE A 42 -10.12 -15.31 26.28
C PHE A 42 -9.43 -15.19 24.93
N ASP A 43 -10.11 -15.61 23.87
CA ASP A 43 -9.68 -15.27 22.52
C ASP A 43 -9.93 -13.78 22.23
N ARG A 44 -9.44 -13.33 21.09
CA ARG A 44 -9.59 -11.96 20.58
C ARG A 44 -11.04 -11.57 20.23
N HIS A 45 -12.00 -12.48 20.38
CA HIS A 45 -13.43 -12.26 20.20
C HIS A 45 -14.20 -12.28 21.53
N GLY A 46 -13.52 -12.49 22.66
CA GLY A 46 -14.11 -12.51 24.00
C GLY A 46 -14.66 -13.87 24.44
N LYS A 47 -14.41 -14.95 23.70
CA LYS A 47 -14.80 -16.31 24.10
C LYS A 47 -13.74 -16.90 25.04
N LYS A 48 -14.20 -17.46 26.17
CA LYS A 48 -13.33 -18.14 27.12
C LYS A 48 -12.74 -19.42 26.50
N CYS A 49 -11.42 -19.48 26.40
CA CYS A 49 -10.67 -20.61 25.84
C CYS A 49 -10.12 -21.54 26.93
N ALA A 50 -9.62 -20.97 28.03
CA ALA A 50 -9.04 -21.72 29.12
C ALA A 50 -9.23 -21.02 30.47
N GLU A 51 -9.11 -21.80 31.54
CA GLU A 51 -9.17 -21.33 32.92
C GLU A 51 -8.10 -22.05 33.73
N LEU A 52 -7.16 -21.29 34.28
CA LEU A 52 -6.06 -21.78 35.09
C LEU A 52 -6.41 -21.55 36.57
N PRO A 53 -6.76 -22.61 37.33
CA PRO A 53 -6.99 -22.48 38.76
C PRO A 53 -5.65 -22.28 39.48
N LEU A 54 -5.62 -21.31 40.38
CA LEU A 54 -4.46 -20.96 41.20
C LEU A 54 -4.74 -21.25 42.69
N PRO A 55 -3.71 -21.52 43.49
CA PRO A 55 -3.84 -21.68 44.94
C PRO A 55 -4.11 -20.35 45.69
N GLY A 56 -4.00 -19.21 45.00
CA GLY A 56 -4.23 -17.87 45.54
C GLY A 56 -4.34 -16.84 44.43
N ARG A 57 -4.56 -15.56 44.81
CA ARG A 57 -4.69 -14.44 43.86
C ARG A 57 -3.47 -14.35 42.94
N CYS A 58 -3.70 -14.08 41.66
CA CYS A 58 -2.62 -13.80 40.71
C CYS A 58 -1.85 -12.54 41.13
N VAL A 59 -0.52 -12.65 41.23
CA VAL A 59 0.38 -11.53 41.59
C VAL A 59 1.04 -10.94 40.34
N GLY A 60 1.35 -11.79 39.36
CA GLY A 60 2.04 -11.39 38.14
C GLY A 60 1.80 -12.41 37.04
N MET A 61 1.72 -11.91 35.81
CA MET A 61 1.58 -12.72 34.60
C MET A 61 2.32 -12.04 33.45
N ASP A 62 2.90 -12.83 32.56
CA ASP A 62 3.54 -12.33 31.35
C ASP A 62 3.69 -13.46 30.30
N TRP A 63 3.79 -13.08 29.03
CA TRP A 63 3.97 -14.01 27.91
C TRP A 63 5.42 -14.07 27.47
N ASP A 64 5.87 -15.26 27.05
CA ASP A 64 7.17 -15.45 26.41
C ASP A 64 7.27 -14.67 25.09
N LYS A 65 8.49 -14.48 24.58
CA LYS A 65 8.81 -13.72 23.36
C LYS A 65 7.99 -14.14 22.14
N ASP A 66 7.68 -15.43 22.00
CA ASP A 66 6.95 -15.98 20.86
C ASP A 66 5.43 -15.94 21.09
N GLY A 67 4.97 -15.64 22.31
CA GLY A 67 3.56 -15.66 22.67
C GLY A 67 3.00 -17.07 22.94
N ASP A 68 3.83 -18.12 22.89
CA ASP A 68 3.37 -19.50 23.06
C ASP A 68 3.07 -19.87 24.51
N ILE A 69 3.80 -19.27 25.46
CA ILE A 69 3.73 -19.66 26.87
C ILE A 69 3.40 -18.46 27.75
N LEU A 70 2.33 -18.57 28.51
CA LEU A 70 1.96 -17.64 29.58
C LEU A 70 2.52 -18.16 30.91
N ALA A 71 3.31 -17.34 31.60
CA ALA A 71 3.74 -17.64 32.97
C ALA A 71 2.92 -16.83 33.98
N VAL A 72 2.54 -17.49 35.08
CA VAL A 72 1.68 -16.95 36.13
C VAL A 72 2.24 -17.30 37.49
N ILE A 73 2.25 -16.31 38.40
CA ILE A 73 2.59 -16.50 39.81
C ILE A 73 1.40 -16.15 40.70
N ALA A 74 1.18 -17.00 41.71
CA ALA A 74 0.09 -16.86 42.65
C ALA A 74 0.59 -16.48 44.05
N ALA A 75 -0.21 -15.67 44.75
CA ALA A 75 0.06 -15.31 46.13
C ALA A 75 0.12 -16.57 47.01
N LYS A 76 1.09 -16.60 47.94
CA LYS A 76 1.31 -17.72 48.88
C LYS A 76 1.68 -19.06 48.22
N SER A 77 2.00 -19.09 46.92
CA SER A 77 2.56 -20.26 46.22
C SER A 77 4.07 -20.10 46.00
N SER A 78 4.82 -21.21 46.02
CA SER A 78 6.21 -21.27 45.54
C SER A 78 6.31 -21.70 44.08
N SER A 79 5.18 -22.02 43.45
CA SER A 79 5.14 -22.59 42.11
C SER A 79 4.76 -21.58 41.04
N ILE A 80 5.46 -21.66 39.92
CA ILE A 80 5.21 -20.91 38.70
C ILE A 80 4.33 -21.78 37.82
N PHE A 81 3.18 -21.25 37.39
CA PHE A 81 2.27 -21.93 36.49
C PHE A 81 2.56 -21.47 35.07
N LEU A 82 2.73 -22.43 34.16
CA LEU A 82 2.91 -22.17 32.73
C LEU A 82 1.71 -22.70 31.97
N TRP A 83 1.14 -21.90 31.08
CA TRP A 83 0.11 -22.32 30.15
C TRP A 83 0.64 -22.23 28.73
N ASP A 84 0.58 -23.34 28.00
CA ASP A 84 0.98 -23.45 26.60
C ASP A 84 -0.25 -23.21 25.71
N ALA A 85 -0.19 -22.16 24.89
CA ALA A 85 -1.26 -21.73 23.99
C ALA A 85 -1.49 -22.71 22.83
N SER A 86 -0.43 -23.38 22.36
CA SER A 86 -0.49 -24.26 21.20
C SER A 86 -1.19 -25.58 21.51
N VAL A 87 -0.95 -26.12 22.71
CA VAL A 87 -1.52 -27.41 23.16
C VAL A 87 -2.68 -27.22 24.13
N ASN A 88 -2.93 -25.99 24.59
CA ASN A 88 -3.89 -25.67 25.66
C ASN A 88 -3.65 -26.52 26.92
N LYS A 89 -2.39 -26.62 27.34
CA LYS A 89 -1.98 -27.41 28.51
C LYS A 89 -1.34 -26.56 29.58
N THR A 90 -1.68 -26.86 30.82
CA THR A 90 -1.08 -26.25 32.00
C THR A 90 0.03 -27.15 32.54
N SER A 91 1.14 -26.54 32.92
CA SER A 91 2.23 -27.19 33.63
C SER A 91 2.66 -26.31 34.81
N GLN A 92 3.36 -26.91 35.77
CA GLN A 92 3.76 -26.24 36.99
C GLN A 92 5.23 -26.53 37.25
N ILE A 93 5.95 -25.46 37.62
CA ILE A 93 7.37 -25.52 37.95
C ILE A 93 7.53 -25.03 39.38
N ASP A 94 8.08 -25.87 40.25
CA ASP A 94 8.49 -25.41 41.58
C ASP A 94 9.70 -24.47 41.43
N SER A 95 9.59 -23.26 41.96
CA SER A 95 10.70 -22.29 41.93
C SER A 95 11.87 -22.73 42.80
N GLY A 96 11.64 -23.59 43.80
CA GLY A 96 12.60 -23.93 44.84
C GLY A 96 12.87 -22.78 45.82
N MET A 97 12.18 -21.64 45.66
CA MET A 97 12.27 -20.49 46.56
C MET A 97 11.26 -20.62 47.69
N LYS A 98 11.70 -20.39 48.93
CA LYS A 98 10.84 -20.44 50.13
C LYS A 98 9.99 -19.18 50.33
N ASP A 99 10.39 -18.07 49.70
CA ASP A 99 9.75 -16.78 49.88
C ASP A 99 8.66 -16.55 48.83
N HIS A 100 7.71 -15.66 49.16
CA HIS A 100 6.64 -15.28 48.23
C HIS A 100 7.21 -14.54 47.01
N MET A 101 6.72 -14.93 45.84
CA MET A 101 7.04 -14.26 44.57
C MET A 101 6.26 -12.94 44.48
N SER A 102 6.94 -11.87 44.06
CA SER A 102 6.39 -10.51 43.94
C SER A 102 6.45 -9.96 42.53
N PHE A 103 7.30 -10.51 41.67
CA PHE A 103 7.58 -9.99 40.34
C PHE A 103 7.78 -11.13 39.36
N LEU A 104 7.30 -10.97 38.12
CA LEU A 104 7.47 -11.92 37.04
C LEU A 104 7.59 -11.16 35.71
N LEU A 105 8.58 -11.52 34.88
CA LEU A 105 8.77 -10.93 33.57
C LEU A 105 9.55 -11.85 32.62
N TRP A 106 9.02 -12.07 31.42
CA TRP A 106 9.72 -12.74 30.33
C TRP A 106 10.63 -11.79 29.56
N SER A 107 11.77 -12.31 29.11
CA SER A 107 12.65 -11.63 28.18
C SER A 107 11.95 -11.36 26.84
N LYS A 108 12.36 -10.29 26.19
CA LYS A 108 11.85 -9.89 24.87
C LYS A 108 12.53 -10.64 23.73
N SER A 109 13.75 -11.15 23.95
CA SER A 109 14.57 -11.75 22.88
C SER A 109 14.96 -13.20 23.11
N GLY A 110 15.04 -13.63 24.37
CA GLY A 110 15.40 -15.01 24.74
C GLY A 110 14.29 -15.74 25.50
N PRO A 111 14.36 -17.08 25.61
CA PRO A 111 13.39 -17.91 26.35
C PRO A 111 13.67 -17.88 27.86
N LEU A 112 13.81 -16.67 28.43
CA LEU A 112 14.22 -16.43 29.81
C LEU A 112 13.08 -15.78 30.61
N LEU A 113 12.77 -16.37 31.75
CA LEU A 113 11.80 -15.86 32.72
C LEU A 113 12.53 -15.39 33.97
N ALA A 114 12.34 -14.12 34.35
CA ALA A 114 12.78 -13.58 35.63
C ALA A 114 11.64 -13.62 36.65
N VAL A 115 11.91 -14.17 37.84
CA VAL A 115 10.96 -14.19 38.96
C VAL A 115 11.63 -13.60 40.19
N GLY A 116 11.06 -12.52 40.71
CA GLY A 116 11.53 -11.84 41.91
C GLY A 116 10.68 -12.18 43.13
N THR A 117 11.28 -12.11 44.31
CA THR A 117 10.61 -12.38 45.59
C THR A 117 10.51 -11.16 46.49
N VAL A 118 9.64 -11.26 47.51
CA VAL A 118 9.45 -10.23 48.55
C VAL A 118 10.72 -9.99 49.38
N LYS A 119 11.64 -10.94 49.43
CA LYS A 119 12.93 -10.79 50.13
C LYS A 119 14.10 -10.43 49.21
N GLY A 120 13.84 -10.11 47.94
CA GLY A 120 14.88 -9.66 47.01
C GLY A 120 15.72 -10.77 46.40
N ASN A 121 15.29 -12.03 46.52
CA ASN A 121 15.85 -13.13 45.72
C ASN A 121 15.30 -13.08 44.30
N LEU A 122 16.14 -13.46 43.33
CA LEU A 122 15.82 -13.53 41.91
C LEU A 122 16.00 -14.99 41.43
N LEU A 123 15.08 -15.46 40.61
CA LEU A 123 15.20 -16.71 39.87
C LEU A 123 15.19 -16.38 38.39
N ILE A 124 16.23 -16.82 37.67
CA ILE A 124 16.21 -16.87 36.21
C ILE A 124 15.91 -18.30 35.78
N TYR A 125 14.86 -18.46 34.99
CA TYR A 125 14.44 -19.74 34.45
C TYR A 125 14.54 -19.71 32.92
N ASN A 126 15.29 -20.65 32.35
CA ASN A 126 15.39 -20.82 30.92
C ASN A 126 14.42 -21.92 30.47
N GLN A 127 13.42 -21.56 29.68
CA GLN A 127 12.35 -22.46 29.27
C GLN A 127 12.84 -23.58 28.36
N GLN A 128 13.73 -23.26 27.42
CA GLN A 128 14.22 -24.22 26.42
C GLN A 128 15.08 -25.32 27.06
N THR A 129 15.87 -24.98 28.08
CA THR A 129 16.77 -25.92 28.76
C THR A 129 16.21 -26.44 30.08
N SER A 130 15.08 -25.90 30.53
CA SER A 130 14.53 -26.10 31.89
C SER A 130 15.51 -25.77 33.02
N ARG A 131 16.57 -25.01 32.75
CA ARG A 131 17.60 -24.64 33.73
C ARG A 131 17.06 -23.54 34.66
N LYS A 132 17.27 -23.73 35.97
CA LYS A 132 16.92 -22.76 37.03
C LYS A 132 18.19 -22.19 37.63
N ILE A 133 18.33 -20.87 37.65
CA ILE A 133 19.46 -20.15 38.22
C ILE A 133 18.93 -19.26 39.36
N PRO A 134 18.98 -19.74 40.61
CA PRO A 134 18.60 -18.94 41.76
C PRO A 134 19.74 -17.99 42.16
N VAL A 135 19.44 -16.71 42.26
CA VAL A 135 20.33 -15.65 42.74
C VAL A 135 19.79 -15.14 44.07
N LEU A 136 20.40 -15.60 45.16
CA LEU A 136 19.99 -15.25 46.52
C LEU A 136 20.59 -13.90 46.92
N GLY A 137 19.79 -13.07 47.61
CA GLY A 137 20.25 -11.77 48.14
C GLY A 137 20.60 -10.74 47.08
N LYS A 138 20.00 -10.82 45.87
CA LYS A 138 20.19 -9.83 44.80
C LYS A 138 19.83 -8.42 45.26
N HIS A 139 18.71 -8.31 45.98
CA HIS A 139 18.25 -7.11 46.66
C HIS A 139 17.97 -7.42 48.13
N THR A 140 17.97 -6.39 48.98
CA THR A 140 17.71 -6.55 50.42
C THR A 140 16.22 -6.53 50.76
N LYS A 141 15.38 -6.07 49.83
CA LYS A 141 13.92 -6.01 49.96
C LYS A 141 13.24 -6.49 48.67
N ARG A 142 11.91 -6.38 48.64
CA ARG A 142 11.04 -6.82 47.54
C ARG A 142 11.48 -6.23 46.21
N ILE A 143 11.60 -7.10 45.20
CA ILE A 143 11.69 -6.69 43.80
C ILE A 143 10.29 -6.31 43.32
N THR A 144 10.12 -5.09 42.83
CA THR A 144 8.81 -4.50 42.48
C THR A 144 8.59 -4.33 40.99
N CYS A 145 9.64 -3.99 40.25
CA CYS A 145 9.57 -3.70 38.82
C CYS A 145 10.85 -4.14 38.11
N GLY A 146 10.78 -4.28 36.80
CA GLY A 146 11.93 -4.62 35.98
C GLY A 146 11.62 -4.60 34.50
N CYS A 147 12.68 -4.65 33.69
CA CYS A 147 12.57 -4.63 32.24
C CYS A 147 13.73 -5.44 31.64
N TRP A 148 13.45 -6.13 30.53
CA TRP A 148 14.47 -6.74 29.69
C TRP A 148 14.76 -5.84 28.48
N ASN A 149 16.03 -5.80 28.07
CA ASN A 149 16.43 -5.24 26.78
C ASN A 149 16.58 -6.33 25.72
N SER A 150 16.76 -5.92 24.47
CA SER A 150 16.93 -6.80 23.32
C SER A 150 18.20 -7.67 23.38
N GLN A 151 19.20 -7.28 24.18
CA GLN A 151 20.45 -8.02 24.41
C GLN A 151 20.40 -8.95 25.63
N ASN A 152 19.21 -9.20 26.21
CA ASN A 152 19.03 -9.99 27.44
C ASN A 152 19.75 -9.41 28.68
N LEU A 153 19.81 -8.08 28.79
CA LEU A 153 20.10 -7.39 30.05
C LEU A 153 18.79 -7.18 30.82
N LEU A 154 18.84 -7.43 32.13
CA LEU A 154 17.70 -7.31 33.02
C LEU A 154 17.93 -6.16 34.01
N ALA A 155 17.09 -5.13 33.94
CA ALA A 155 17.02 -4.08 34.95
C ALA A 155 15.97 -4.44 35.99
N LEU A 156 16.29 -4.29 37.27
CA LEU A 156 15.39 -4.58 38.40
C LEU A 156 15.37 -3.40 39.36
N GLY A 157 14.18 -2.99 39.78
CA GLY A 157 13.94 -2.03 40.84
C GLY A 157 13.39 -2.73 42.09
N SER A 158 13.82 -2.26 43.25
CA SER A 158 13.46 -2.82 44.54
C SER A 158 13.13 -1.75 45.58
N ASP A 159 12.33 -2.12 46.59
CA ASP A 159 11.97 -1.29 47.76
C ASP A 159 13.17 -0.89 48.64
N ASP A 160 14.36 -1.44 48.35
CA ASP A 160 15.63 -0.99 48.93
C ASP A 160 16.21 0.25 48.24
N ASN A 161 15.43 0.88 47.36
CA ASN A 161 15.78 2.06 46.59
C ASN A 161 17.01 1.82 45.71
N THR A 162 17.21 0.59 45.21
CA THR A 162 18.30 0.28 44.27
C THR A 162 17.76 -0.18 42.93
N LEU A 163 18.44 0.26 41.86
CA LEU A 163 18.30 -0.23 40.50
C LEU A 163 19.50 -1.15 40.24
N SER A 164 19.27 -2.43 39.92
CA SER A 164 20.32 -3.34 39.47
C SER A 164 20.16 -3.66 37.99
N ILE A 165 21.27 -3.77 37.27
CA ILE A 165 21.34 -4.24 35.89
C ILE A 165 22.14 -5.53 35.89
N SER A 166 21.55 -6.55 35.30
CA SER A 166 22.05 -7.92 35.36
C SER A 166 22.20 -8.52 33.98
N ASN A 167 23.12 -9.49 33.85
CA ASN A 167 23.19 -10.33 32.65
C ASN A 167 22.07 -11.38 32.65
N HIS A 168 22.04 -12.21 31.61
CA HIS A 168 21.07 -13.30 31.45
C HIS A 168 21.24 -14.46 32.47
N GLU A 169 22.36 -14.52 33.20
CA GLU A 169 22.57 -15.48 34.29
C GLU A 169 22.15 -14.91 35.66
N GLY A 170 21.79 -13.63 35.71
CA GLY A 170 21.37 -12.92 36.91
C GLY A 170 22.52 -12.26 37.68
N ASP A 171 23.75 -12.31 37.18
CA ASP A 171 24.89 -11.60 37.78
C ASP A 171 24.73 -10.09 37.65
N THR A 172 25.06 -9.36 38.71
CA THR A 172 25.00 -7.89 38.71
C THR A 172 26.14 -7.31 37.87
N ILE A 173 25.80 -6.66 36.76
CA ILE A 173 26.73 -5.86 35.97
C ILE A 173 26.87 -4.48 36.62
N ARG A 174 25.75 -3.87 37.01
CA ARG A 174 25.71 -2.54 37.64
C ARG A 174 24.64 -2.48 38.73
N GLN A 175 24.88 -1.62 39.72
CA GLN A 175 23.91 -1.31 40.76
C GLN A 175 24.01 0.17 41.11
N THR A 176 22.86 0.83 41.17
CA THR A 176 22.74 2.28 41.41
C THR A 176 21.72 2.52 42.51
N THR A 177 22.08 3.34 43.51
CA THR A 177 21.17 3.78 44.56
C THR A 177 20.33 4.97 44.08
N LEU A 178 19.01 4.86 44.22
CA LEU A 178 18.02 5.87 43.86
C LEU A 178 17.64 6.67 45.11
N ARG A 179 17.11 7.89 44.90
CA ARG A 179 16.67 8.77 46.00
C ARG A 179 15.25 8.46 46.52
N GLY A 180 14.60 7.43 45.96
CA GLY A 180 13.23 7.06 46.26
C GLY A 180 12.86 5.70 45.67
N GLU A 181 11.59 5.34 45.77
CA GLU A 181 11.07 4.03 45.37
C GLU A 181 10.90 3.93 43.84
N PRO A 182 11.43 2.88 43.17
CA PRO A 182 11.25 2.66 41.75
C PRO A 182 9.89 2.01 41.45
N ALA A 183 9.12 2.58 40.51
CA ALA A 183 7.76 2.10 40.21
C ALA A 183 7.55 1.60 38.76
N ASP A 184 8.36 2.06 37.79
CA ASP A 184 8.26 1.64 36.39
C ASP A 184 9.60 1.81 35.67
N ILE A 185 10.06 0.76 34.96
CA ILE A 185 11.37 0.68 34.31
C ILE A 185 11.20 0.30 32.85
N CYS A 186 11.87 1.02 31.95
CA CYS A 186 11.91 0.69 30.53
C CYS A 186 13.36 0.75 30.01
N PHE A 187 13.69 -0.16 29.10
CA PHE A 187 14.87 -0.03 28.25
C PHE A 187 14.49 0.62 26.92
N SER A 188 15.33 1.53 26.45
CA SER A 188 15.20 2.16 25.13
C SER A 188 16.54 2.74 24.66
N MET A 189 16.54 3.31 23.45
CA MET A 189 17.65 4.06 22.88
C MET A 189 17.36 5.56 22.97
N MET A 190 18.37 6.35 23.36
CA MET A 190 18.28 7.82 23.30
C MET A 190 18.47 8.29 21.86
N LYS A 191 17.81 9.39 21.50
CA LYS A 191 18.00 10.02 20.19
C LYS A 191 19.41 10.61 20.09
N THR A 192 20.22 10.13 19.14
CA THR A 192 21.58 10.63 18.88
C THR A 192 21.75 11.06 17.42
N ASP A 193 22.58 12.08 17.17
CA ASP A 193 22.88 12.61 15.82
C ASP A 193 23.52 11.55 14.90
N GLU A 194 24.24 10.58 15.48
CA GLU A 194 24.76 9.41 14.78
C GLU A 194 23.85 8.20 15.05
N ARG A 195 23.51 7.41 14.02
CA ARG A 195 22.86 6.11 14.21
C ARG A 195 23.80 5.19 14.97
N SER A 196 23.78 5.26 16.30
CA SER A 196 24.54 4.35 17.13
C SER A 196 23.97 2.94 16.91
N ALA A 197 24.77 2.06 16.30
CA ALA A 197 24.44 0.66 16.09
C ALA A 197 24.44 -0.17 17.39
N GLN A 198 24.57 0.50 18.54
CA GLN A 198 24.59 -0.12 19.85
C GLN A 198 23.14 -0.14 20.32
N GLY A 199 22.54 -1.33 20.49
CA GLY A 199 21.12 -1.50 20.84
C GLY A 199 20.69 -0.79 22.13
N GLU A 200 19.50 -1.13 22.65
CA GLU A 200 18.89 -0.49 23.84
C GLU A 200 19.85 -0.39 25.05
N SER A 201 20.50 0.77 25.19
CA SER A 201 21.55 1.03 26.18
C SER A 201 21.11 1.99 27.29
N THR A 202 19.89 2.52 27.23
CA THR A 202 19.39 3.48 28.23
C THR A 202 18.25 2.87 29.02
N VAL A 203 18.36 2.92 30.34
CA VAL A 203 17.32 2.55 31.30
C VAL A 203 16.63 3.83 31.77
N SER A 204 15.32 3.91 31.57
CA SER A 204 14.47 4.90 32.22
C SER A 204 13.81 4.31 33.45
N VAL A 205 13.70 5.09 34.53
CA VAL A 205 13.02 4.67 35.76
C VAL A 205 12.22 5.82 36.35
N SER A 206 10.96 5.56 36.72
CA SER A 206 10.18 6.50 37.51
C SER A 206 10.48 6.32 39.00
N VAL A 207 10.88 7.40 39.66
CA VAL A 207 11.23 7.43 41.09
C VAL A 207 10.24 8.29 41.85
N ASP A 208 9.71 7.74 42.94
CA ASP A 208 8.64 8.33 43.78
C ASP A 208 7.42 8.81 42.97
N LYS A 209 7.24 8.27 41.76
CA LYS A 209 6.23 8.72 40.78
C LYS A 209 6.29 10.23 40.51
N ARG A 210 7.45 10.88 40.64
CA ARG A 210 7.60 12.34 40.45
C ARG A 210 8.75 12.70 39.54
N ILE A 211 9.79 11.89 39.55
CA ILE A 211 11.02 12.11 38.79
C ILE A 211 11.15 10.98 37.78
N LEU A 212 11.48 11.33 36.54
CA LEU A 212 11.91 10.36 35.54
C LEU A 212 13.43 10.43 35.44
N MET A 213 14.12 9.33 35.74
CA MET A 213 15.57 9.26 35.64
C MET A 213 15.96 8.41 34.44
N LEU A 214 16.94 8.89 33.67
CA LEU A 214 17.53 8.18 32.54
C LEU A 214 18.98 7.83 32.87
N PHE A 215 19.31 6.56 32.68
CA PHE A 215 20.61 5.98 32.98
C PHE A 215 21.16 5.30 31.73
N ASN A 216 22.31 5.75 31.24
CA ASN A 216 23.01 5.04 30.17
C ASN A 216 23.87 3.92 30.78
N VAL A 217 23.70 2.68 30.32
CA VAL A 217 24.46 1.53 30.79
C VAL A 217 25.96 1.67 30.49
N ASN A 218 26.29 2.35 29.38
CA ASN A 218 27.67 2.53 28.93
C ASN A 218 28.34 3.75 29.56
N ASP A 219 27.56 4.74 30.01
CA ASP A 219 28.05 5.98 30.62
C ASP A 219 27.31 6.24 31.95
N PRO A 220 27.78 5.65 33.05
CA PRO A 220 27.10 5.72 34.35
C PRO A 220 27.24 7.06 35.06
N GLU A 221 28.19 7.91 34.67
CA GLU A 221 28.40 9.21 35.32
C GLU A 221 27.38 10.25 34.85
N ASN A 222 26.89 10.10 33.61
CA ASN A 222 25.97 11.04 32.99
C ASN A 222 24.49 10.64 33.19
N ARG A 223 24.05 10.63 34.46
CA ARG A 223 22.64 10.41 34.80
C ARG A 223 21.81 11.67 34.56
N ILE A 224 20.63 11.49 33.97
CA ILE A 224 19.73 12.61 33.69
C ILE A 224 18.51 12.47 34.58
N GLU A 225 18.27 13.46 35.44
CA GLU A 225 17.10 13.54 36.32
C GLU A 225 16.12 14.59 35.77
N LEU A 226 14.93 14.15 35.39
CA LEU A 226 13.87 15.01 34.88
C LEU A 226 12.81 15.18 35.97
N ALA A 227 12.72 16.39 36.52
CA ALA A 227 11.71 16.79 37.49
C ALA A 227 10.67 17.68 36.81
N PHE A 228 9.40 17.39 37.07
CA PHE A 228 8.28 18.05 36.40
C PHE A 228 7.58 19.07 37.29
N GLN A 229 6.80 19.95 36.66
CA GLN A 229 6.06 20.98 37.37
C GLN A 229 5.02 20.37 38.32
N ARG A 230 4.90 20.95 39.52
CA ARG A 230 3.93 20.51 40.55
C ARG A 230 2.47 20.45 40.08
N PRO A 231 1.96 21.33 39.20
CA PRO A 231 0.57 21.28 38.74
C PRO A 231 0.18 20.00 38.01
N TYR A 232 1.13 19.26 37.43
CA TYR A 232 0.83 18.01 36.73
C TYR A 232 0.46 16.88 37.71
N GLY A 233 1.04 16.88 38.91
CA GLY A 233 0.88 15.81 39.90
C GLY A 233 1.90 14.69 39.75
N ASN A 234 1.48 13.46 40.07
CA ASN A 234 2.36 12.29 40.01
C ASN A 234 2.33 11.67 38.61
N ILE A 235 3.46 11.11 38.18
CA ILE A 235 3.60 10.29 36.98
C ILE A 235 2.81 9.00 37.21
N VAL A 236 1.87 8.72 36.31
CA VAL A 236 1.01 7.53 36.37
C VAL A 236 1.53 6.43 35.44
N SER A 237 1.96 6.81 34.24
CA SER A 237 2.56 5.92 33.23
C SER A 237 3.44 6.74 32.30
N TYR A 238 4.49 6.13 31.76
CA TYR A 238 5.24 6.72 30.64
C TYR A 238 5.57 5.66 29.60
N ARG A 239 5.72 6.08 28.34
CA ARG A 239 6.02 5.20 27.21
C ARG A 239 7.00 5.84 26.26
N TRP A 240 8.00 5.06 25.87
CA TRP A 240 8.90 5.42 24.77
C TRP A 240 8.21 5.19 23.43
N PHE A 241 8.50 6.06 22.46
CA PHE A 241 7.99 5.93 21.10
C PHE A 241 8.91 6.61 20.08
N GLY A 242 8.76 6.21 18.81
CA GLY A 242 9.56 6.75 17.71
C GLY A 242 11.06 6.62 17.96
N ASP A 243 11.81 7.62 17.51
CA ASP A 243 13.27 7.68 17.62
C ASP A 243 13.70 8.42 18.90
N GLY A 244 13.42 7.82 20.07
CA GLY A 244 13.84 8.35 21.37
C GLY A 244 12.94 9.46 21.94
N TYR A 245 11.64 9.43 21.66
CA TYR A 245 10.66 10.30 22.34
C TYR A 245 10.02 9.57 23.52
N ILE A 246 9.61 10.33 24.55
CA ILE A 246 8.90 9.78 25.71
C ILE A 246 7.60 10.55 25.91
N LEU A 247 6.50 9.80 26.00
CA LEU A 247 5.17 10.29 26.37
C LEU A 247 4.94 9.99 27.86
N ILE A 248 4.66 11.02 28.65
CA ILE A 248 4.51 10.93 30.11
C ILE A 248 3.11 11.37 30.50
N GLY A 249 2.36 10.52 31.20
CA GLY A 249 1.04 10.84 31.74
C GLY A 249 1.08 11.17 33.23
N PHE A 250 0.37 12.23 33.62
CA PHE A 250 0.31 12.74 34.99
C PHE A 250 -1.11 12.73 35.57
N SER A 251 -1.20 12.56 36.89
CA SER A 251 -2.46 12.30 37.60
C SER A 251 -3.53 13.39 37.48
N HIS A 252 -3.17 14.67 37.30
CA HIS A 252 -4.15 15.77 37.16
C HIS A 252 -4.64 15.97 35.71
N GLY A 253 -4.56 14.94 34.87
CA GLY A 253 -5.11 14.97 33.52
C GLY A 253 -4.17 15.47 32.42
N TYR A 254 -2.91 15.75 32.77
CA TYR A 254 -1.89 16.24 31.84
C TYR A 254 -1.11 15.08 31.24
N PHE A 255 -0.69 15.23 29.99
CA PHE A 255 0.40 14.45 29.43
C PHE A 255 1.42 15.39 28.77
N VAL A 256 2.68 14.96 28.76
CA VAL A 256 3.81 15.72 28.23
C VAL A 256 4.63 14.82 27.31
N VAL A 257 5.13 15.38 26.22
CA VAL A 257 6.06 14.73 25.30
C VAL A 257 7.42 15.39 25.43
N ILE A 258 8.46 14.58 25.61
CA ILE A 258 9.85 15.04 25.69
C ILE A 258 10.72 14.30 24.65
N SER A 259 11.76 15.00 24.19
CA SER A 259 12.84 14.43 23.40
C SER A 259 13.95 13.93 24.32
N THR A 260 14.55 12.78 24.00
CA THR A 260 15.76 12.32 24.70
C THR A 260 17.06 12.79 24.05
N HIS A 261 16.97 13.62 23.00
CA HIS A 261 18.14 14.20 22.38
C HIS A 261 18.86 15.13 23.37
N ILE A 262 20.18 14.99 23.51
CA ILE A 262 20.97 15.69 24.55
C ILE A 262 20.82 17.22 24.49
N ARG A 263 20.52 17.80 23.32
CA ARG A 263 20.28 19.25 23.16
C ARG A 263 18.88 19.71 23.58
N GLU A 264 17.90 18.81 23.53
CA GLU A 264 16.48 19.10 23.78
C GLU A 264 16.00 18.47 25.10
N ILE A 265 16.82 17.64 25.72
CA ILE A 265 16.47 16.93 26.94
C ILE A 265 16.17 17.93 28.06
N GLY A 266 15.03 17.73 28.74
CA GLY A 266 14.52 18.68 29.73
C GLY A 266 13.61 19.78 29.15
N HIS A 267 13.50 19.92 27.83
CA HIS A 267 12.47 20.73 27.19
C HIS A 267 11.22 19.89 26.89
N GLU A 268 10.06 20.45 27.24
CA GLU A 268 8.76 19.87 26.94
C GLU A 268 8.36 20.26 25.51
N LEU A 269 8.42 19.30 24.58
CA LEU A 269 8.06 19.54 23.17
C LEU A 269 6.57 19.81 23.01
N TYR A 270 5.77 19.11 23.81
CA TYR A 270 4.32 19.23 23.79
C TYR A 270 3.76 19.00 25.19
N GLN A 271 2.80 19.84 25.58
CA GLN A 271 2.03 19.66 26.80
C GLN A 271 0.54 19.85 26.49
N ALA A 272 -0.31 18.98 27.04
CA ALA A 272 -1.75 19.17 26.97
C ALA A 272 -2.46 18.61 28.19
N ARG A 273 -3.53 19.29 28.60
CA ARG A 273 -4.49 18.79 29.57
C ARG A 273 -5.59 18.06 28.85
N ASN A 274 -5.41 16.76 28.65
CA ASN A 274 -6.40 15.93 27.98
C ASN A 274 -7.63 15.68 28.83
N HIS A 275 -7.44 15.53 30.14
CA HIS A 275 -8.52 15.21 31.06
C HIS A 275 -8.64 16.33 32.09
N LYS A 276 -9.88 16.69 32.42
CA LYS A 276 -10.19 17.75 33.38
C LYS A 276 -9.77 17.32 34.78
N ASP A 277 -10.12 16.12 35.24
CA ASP A 277 -9.94 15.76 36.64
C ASP A 277 -8.77 14.80 36.84
N SER A 278 -8.76 13.68 36.11
CA SER A 278 -7.77 12.62 36.32
C SER A 278 -7.37 11.90 35.04
N LEU A 279 -6.10 11.52 34.96
CA LEU A 279 -5.57 10.60 33.96
C LEU A 279 -5.03 9.36 34.67
N ASN A 280 -5.48 8.18 34.24
CA ASN A 280 -5.19 6.91 34.91
C ASN A 280 -4.17 6.06 34.15
N CYS A 281 -4.08 6.20 32.82
CA CYS A 281 -3.08 5.48 32.04
C CYS A 281 -2.85 6.13 30.68
N VAL A 282 -1.68 5.85 30.12
CA VAL A 282 -1.29 6.19 28.75
C VAL A 282 -0.66 4.97 28.11
N ALA A 283 -1.01 4.72 26.85
CA ALA A 283 -0.49 3.64 26.03
C ALA A 283 -0.09 4.16 24.64
N VAL A 284 0.94 3.56 24.04
CA VAL A 284 1.45 3.90 22.70
C VAL A 284 1.53 2.65 21.84
N SER A 285 1.16 2.76 20.56
CA SER A 285 1.26 1.71 19.56
C SER A 285 2.03 2.27 18.37
N SER A 286 3.26 1.80 18.22
CA SER A 286 4.11 2.11 17.08
C SER A 286 3.52 1.62 15.74
N PRO A 287 2.92 0.41 15.63
CA PRO A 287 2.36 -0.07 14.36
C PRO A 287 1.24 0.80 13.77
N VAL A 288 0.44 1.44 14.62
CA VAL A 288 -0.69 2.30 14.19
C VAL A 288 -0.31 3.78 14.28
N ASN A 289 0.88 4.10 14.79
CA ASN A 289 1.39 5.44 15.02
C ASN A 289 0.43 6.31 15.84
N LYS A 290 -0.17 5.74 16.89
CA LYS A 290 -1.15 6.42 17.76
C LYS A 290 -0.75 6.33 19.23
N ALA A 291 -1.28 7.26 20.03
CA ALA A 291 -1.24 7.24 21.49
C ALA A 291 -2.66 7.30 22.08
N ALA A 292 -2.93 6.51 23.10
CA ALA A 292 -4.21 6.50 23.80
C ALA A 292 -4.01 6.97 25.25
N SER A 293 -4.93 7.81 25.72
CA SER A 293 -4.98 8.29 27.11
C SER A 293 -6.36 8.00 27.71
N CYS A 294 -6.42 7.47 28.92
CA CYS A 294 -7.67 7.22 29.63
C CYS A 294 -7.80 8.10 30.88
N GLY A 295 -8.96 8.74 31.02
CA GLY A 295 -9.27 9.66 32.11
C GLY A 295 -10.70 10.17 31.98
N ASP A 296 -11.30 10.58 33.09
CA ASP A 296 -12.65 11.17 33.14
C ASP A 296 -13.73 10.40 32.36
N ASN A 297 -13.70 9.07 32.47
CA ASN A 297 -14.60 8.16 31.74
C ASN A 297 -14.53 8.28 30.19
N SER A 298 -13.41 8.77 29.69
CA SER A 298 -13.15 8.95 28.26
C SER A 298 -11.79 8.38 27.86
N ILE A 299 -11.73 7.88 26.63
CA ILE A 299 -10.49 7.51 25.97
C ILE A 299 -10.26 8.51 24.85
N LYS A 300 -9.11 9.19 24.88
CA LYS A 300 -8.70 10.10 23.80
C LYS A 300 -7.51 9.52 23.07
N ILE A 301 -7.64 9.36 21.75
CA ILE A 301 -6.63 8.80 20.87
C ILE A 301 -6.03 9.93 20.03
N HIS A 302 -4.72 10.08 20.08
CA HIS A 302 -3.92 11.06 19.35
C HIS A 302 -3.08 10.36 18.31
N GLU A 303 -2.76 11.07 17.23
CA GLU A 303 -1.73 10.62 16.31
C GLU A 303 -0.34 10.97 16.87
N LEU A 304 0.64 10.09 16.71
CA LEU A 304 2.00 10.37 17.17
C LEU A 304 2.72 11.40 16.27
N SER A 305 2.24 11.57 15.03
CA SER A 305 2.74 12.56 14.06
C SER A 305 2.44 13.98 14.52
N ASP A 306 1.22 14.23 14.99
CA ASP A 306 0.79 15.51 15.55
C ASP A 306 -0.16 15.29 16.74
N PHE A 307 0.33 15.62 17.94
CA PHE A 307 -0.43 15.49 19.18
C PHE A 307 -1.52 16.56 19.33
N LYS A 308 -1.59 17.58 18.47
CA LYS A 308 -2.69 18.57 18.48
C LYS A 308 -3.99 17.97 18.00
N ASP A 309 -3.93 17.02 17.08
CA ASP A 309 -5.11 16.43 16.46
C ASP A 309 -5.58 15.20 17.24
N ILE A 310 -6.78 15.34 17.83
CA ILE A 310 -7.46 14.23 18.49
C ILE A 310 -8.15 13.39 17.42
N SER A 311 -7.52 12.26 17.06
CA SER A 311 -8.06 11.34 16.07
C SER A 311 -9.41 10.73 16.48
N ASN A 312 -9.62 10.47 17.77
CA ASN A 312 -10.87 9.88 18.25
C ASN A 312 -11.09 10.13 19.75
N ILE A 313 -12.35 10.27 20.13
CA ILE A 313 -12.80 10.35 21.52
C ILE A 313 -13.87 9.29 21.73
N VAL A 314 -13.58 8.32 22.59
CA VAL A 314 -14.55 7.31 23.03
C VAL A 314 -15.04 7.74 24.41
N GLN A 315 -16.30 8.15 24.50
CA GLN A 315 -16.98 8.36 25.78
C GLN A 315 -17.60 7.05 26.22
N LEU A 316 -17.41 6.71 27.49
CA LEU A 316 -17.97 5.52 28.10
C LEU A 316 -19.16 5.89 28.98
N ASP A 317 -20.08 4.95 29.14
CA ASP A 317 -21.30 5.16 29.91
C ASP A 317 -21.00 5.37 31.41
N ASP A 318 -21.86 6.11 32.12
CA ASP A 318 -21.68 6.45 33.54
C ASP A 318 -21.49 5.24 34.47
N GLU A 319 -21.97 4.06 34.06
CA GLU A 319 -21.78 2.81 34.81
C GLU A 319 -20.31 2.35 34.87
N THR A 320 -19.51 2.72 33.86
CA THR A 320 -18.10 2.35 33.69
C THR A 320 -17.12 3.26 34.44
N LYS A 321 -17.62 4.15 35.30
CA LYS A 321 -16.79 5.06 36.13
C LYS A 321 -15.67 4.33 36.85
N GLY A 322 -14.47 4.89 36.71
CA GLY A 322 -13.22 4.41 37.30
C GLY A 322 -12.41 3.62 36.28
N LEU A 323 -11.72 4.32 35.37
CA LEU A 323 -10.79 3.69 34.43
C LEU A 323 -9.49 3.32 35.14
N ASP A 324 -8.81 2.26 34.72
CA ASP A 324 -7.56 1.82 35.36
C ASP A 324 -6.40 1.75 34.35
N GLN A 325 -6.33 0.70 33.53
CA GLN A 325 -5.20 0.47 32.62
C GLN A 325 -5.64 0.38 31.16
N LEU A 326 -4.77 0.85 30.26
CA LEU A 326 -4.88 0.67 28.82
C LEU A 326 -3.75 -0.23 28.30
N SER A 327 -4.08 -1.15 27.38
CA SER A 327 -3.08 -1.90 26.63
C SER A 327 -3.54 -2.17 25.21
N TRP A 328 -2.68 -1.88 24.25
CA TRP A 328 -2.85 -2.33 22.88
C TRP A 328 -2.32 -3.75 22.69
N THR A 329 -2.86 -4.44 21.68
CA THR A 329 -2.21 -5.59 21.05
C THR A 329 -0.96 -5.14 20.29
N ASP A 330 -0.01 -6.05 20.12
CA ASP A 330 1.26 -5.77 19.43
C ASP A 330 1.07 -5.38 17.96
N ASP A 331 -0.02 -5.79 17.32
CA ASP A 331 -0.41 -5.39 15.96
C ASP A 331 -1.19 -4.04 15.91
N GLY A 332 -1.59 -3.52 17.08
CA GLY A 332 -2.40 -2.32 17.25
C GLY A 332 -3.85 -2.43 16.75
N GLN A 333 -4.37 -3.63 16.47
CA GLN A 333 -5.75 -3.82 16.05
C GLN A 333 -6.77 -3.64 17.19
N LEU A 334 -6.44 -4.11 18.40
CA LEU A 334 -7.35 -4.12 19.55
C LEU A 334 -6.79 -3.32 20.72
N LEU A 335 -7.62 -2.45 21.31
CA LEU A 335 -7.32 -1.69 22.52
C LEU A 335 -8.14 -2.25 23.69
N ALA A 336 -7.47 -2.79 24.70
CA ALA A 336 -8.10 -3.17 25.96
C ALA A 336 -8.07 -2.02 26.97
N LEU A 337 -9.17 -1.87 27.70
CA LEU A 337 -9.35 -0.95 28.80
C LEU A 337 -9.93 -1.71 30.00
N SER A 338 -9.27 -1.65 31.15
CA SER A 338 -9.85 -2.11 32.41
C SER A 338 -10.51 -0.97 33.19
N THR A 339 -11.53 -1.34 33.95
CA THR A 339 -12.17 -0.50 34.95
C THR A 339 -11.80 -0.98 36.35
N GLN A 340 -11.79 -0.07 37.32
CA GLN A 340 -11.62 -0.34 38.75
C GLN A 340 -12.76 -1.19 39.32
N LYS A 341 -13.89 -1.27 38.60
CA LYS A 341 -15.04 -2.10 38.96
C LYS A 341 -14.94 -3.54 38.43
N GLY A 342 -13.85 -3.92 37.74
CA GLY A 342 -13.65 -5.30 37.29
C GLY A 342 -14.22 -5.63 35.92
N MET A 343 -14.52 -4.64 35.10
CA MET A 343 -14.91 -4.83 33.70
C MET A 343 -13.72 -4.57 32.76
N LEU A 344 -13.61 -5.37 31.70
CA LEU A 344 -12.64 -5.17 30.62
C LEU A 344 -13.38 -4.89 29.31
N HIS A 345 -13.15 -3.72 28.73
CA HIS A 345 -13.68 -3.34 27.42
C HIS A 345 -12.58 -3.49 26.36
N VAL A 346 -12.90 -4.11 25.23
CA VAL A 346 -11.97 -4.20 24.09
C VAL A 346 -12.56 -3.48 22.89
N PHE A 347 -11.78 -2.58 22.29
CA PHE A 347 -12.19 -1.73 21.16
C PHE A 347 -11.37 -2.03 19.91
N LEU A 348 -12.00 -1.92 18.74
CA LEU A 348 -11.33 -2.07 17.44
C LEU A 348 -10.72 -0.74 16.98
N THR A 349 -9.39 -0.66 16.96
CA THR A 349 -8.65 0.52 16.50
C THR A 349 -8.36 0.51 15.01
N LYS A 350 -8.02 -0.65 14.43
CA LYS A 350 -7.71 -0.80 13.01
C LYS A 350 -8.40 -2.04 12.44
N LEU A 351 -9.12 -1.89 11.32
CA LEU A 351 -9.63 -3.02 10.55
C LEU A 351 -8.65 -3.30 9.40
N PRO A 352 -8.29 -4.57 9.13
CA PRO A 352 -7.47 -4.89 7.97
C PRO A 352 -8.23 -4.57 6.67
N VAL A 353 -7.56 -3.92 5.73
CA VAL A 353 -8.14 -3.51 4.44
C VAL A 353 -8.06 -4.69 3.48
N LEU A 354 -9.03 -5.59 3.64
CA LEU A 354 -9.22 -6.75 2.78
C LEU A 354 -10.45 -6.52 1.90
N GLY A 355 -10.23 -6.61 0.60
CA GLY A 355 -11.27 -6.46 -0.39
C GLY A 355 -10.75 -6.82 -1.76
N ASP A 356 -11.66 -7.31 -2.59
CA ASP A 356 -11.45 -7.79 -3.94
C ASP A 356 -12.68 -7.50 -4.81
N SER A 357 -12.52 -7.57 -6.12
CA SER A 357 -13.57 -7.25 -7.09
C SER A 357 -13.56 -8.21 -8.28
N TYR A 358 -14.77 -8.47 -8.80
CA TYR A 358 -14.96 -9.17 -10.06
C TYR A 358 -16.03 -8.45 -10.87
N GLY A 359 -15.65 -7.89 -12.02
CA GLY A 359 -16.54 -7.01 -12.77
C GLY A 359 -16.96 -5.81 -11.92
N THR A 360 -18.27 -5.64 -11.73
CA THR A 360 -18.91 -4.59 -10.90
C THR A 360 -19.14 -5.00 -9.45
N ARG A 361 -18.96 -6.30 -9.12
CA ARG A 361 -19.22 -6.86 -7.80
C ARG A 361 -17.99 -6.70 -6.91
N LEU A 362 -18.21 -6.19 -5.71
CA LEU A 362 -17.20 -5.97 -4.68
C LEU A 362 -17.45 -6.90 -3.50
N ALA A 363 -16.40 -7.44 -2.89
CA ALA A 363 -16.49 -7.91 -1.51
C ALA A 363 -15.36 -7.33 -0.69
N TYR A 364 -15.69 -6.87 0.50
CA TYR A 364 -14.74 -6.23 1.40
C TYR A 364 -15.11 -6.48 2.85
N LEU A 365 -14.09 -6.44 3.69
CA LEU A 365 -14.23 -6.64 5.13
C LEU A 365 -14.86 -5.40 5.77
N THR A 366 -15.97 -5.59 6.47
CA THR A 366 -16.69 -4.54 7.23
C THR A 366 -16.54 -4.71 8.74
N SER A 367 -16.30 -5.94 9.21
CA SER A 367 -15.94 -6.29 10.58
C SER A 367 -14.94 -7.44 10.57
N LEU A 368 -14.25 -7.72 11.68
CA LEU A 368 -13.26 -8.81 11.76
C LEU A 368 -13.81 -10.19 11.35
N LEU A 369 -15.13 -10.40 11.48
CA LEU A 369 -15.83 -11.64 11.16
C LEU A 369 -17.01 -11.41 10.18
N GLU A 370 -17.04 -10.28 9.48
CA GLU A 370 -18.12 -9.96 8.53
C GLU A 370 -17.54 -9.41 7.23
N VAL A 371 -17.88 -10.07 6.13
CA VAL A 371 -17.55 -9.66 4.76
C VAL A 371 -18.83 -9.20 4.10
N THR A 372 -18.83 -7.99 3.55
CA THR A 372 -19.97 -7.44 2.82
C THR A 372 -19.68 -7.52 1.33
N VAL A 373 -20.64 -8.08 0.60
CA VAL A 373 -20.65 -8.12 -0.87
C VAL A 373 -21.63 -7.06 -1.35
N SER A 374 -21.20 -6.18 -2.26
CA SER A 374 -22.08 -5.17 -2.84
C SER A 374 -21.85 -5.03 -4.34
N ASN A 375 -22.90 -4.68 -5.06
CA ASN A 375 -22.84 -4.26 -6.45
C ASN A 375 -23.61 -2.95 -6.59
N HIS A 376 -22.92 -1.85 -6.29
CA HIS A 376 -23.52 -0.51 -6.32
C HIS A 376 -23.94 -0.09 -7.74
N VAL A 377 -23.21 -0.59 -8.74
CA VAL A 377 -23.43 -0.24 -10.15
C VAL A 377 -24.74 -0.84 -10.68
N GLU A 378 -25.00 -2.11 -10.38
CA GLU A 378 -26.24 -2.80 -10.80
C GLU A 378 -27.42 -2.56 -9.85
N GLY A 379 -27.20 -1.84 -8.75
CA GLY A 379 -28.24 -1.51 -7.77
C GLY A 379 -28.64 -2.69 -6.88
N GLU A 380 -27.79 -3.70 -6.74
CA GLU A 380 -28.04 -4.82 -5.81
C GLU A 380 -27.88 -4.37 -4.35
N SER A 381 -28.74 -4.88 -3.48
CA SER A 381 -28.61 -4.65 -2.04
C SER A 381 -27.36 -5.35 -1.49
N PRO A 382 -26.57 -4.69 -0.62
CA PRO A 382 -25.39 -5.31 -0.04
C PRO A 382 -25.76 -6.52 0.83
N VAL A 383 -25.00 -7.59 0.68
CA VAL A 383 -25.18 -8.86 1.39
C VAL A 383 -24.05 -9.02 2.41
N ALA A 384 -24.39 -9.15 3.69
CA ALA A 384 -23.42 -9.38 4.75
C ALA A 384 -23.26 -10.89 5.04
N ILE A 385 -22.02 -11.39 4.89
CA ILE A 385 -21.62 -12.77 5.14
C ILE A 385 -20.90 -12.81 6.48
N LYS A 386 -21.43 -13.57 7.43
CA LYS A 386 -20.74 -13.86 8.70
C LYS A 386 -19.75 -15.01 8.48
N VAL A 387 -18.51 -14.78 8.87
CA VAL A 387 -17.40 -15.73 8.72
C VAL A 387 -16.99 -16.23 10.10
N ASP A 388 -16.65 -17.51 10.21
CA ASP A 388 -16.24 -18.13 11.48
C ASP A 388 -14.81 -17.78 11.92
N VAL A 389 -13.99 -17.27 10.98
CA VAL A 389 -12.58 -16.94 11.19
C VAL A 389 -12.25 -15.55 10.69
N GLU A 390 -11.23 -14.94 11.28
CA GLU A 390 -10.68 -13.68 10.76
C GLU A 390 -9.97 -13.95 9.43
N PRO A 391 -10.42 -13.33 8.32
CA PRO A 391 -9.86 -13.62 7.02
C PRO A 391 -8.49 -12.97 6.83
N SER A 392 -7.61 -13.68 6.13
CA SER A 392 -6.34 -13.16 5.62
C SER A 392 -6.44 -12.68 4.17
N PHE A 393 -7.36 -13.26 3.40
CA PHE A 393 -7.69 -12.84 2.04
C PHE A 393 -9.19 -13.05 1.77
N ILE A 394 -9.68 -12.32 0.77
CA ILE A 394 -11.04 -12.42 0.23
C ILE A 394 -10.87 -12.51 -1.28
N ALA A 395 -11.62 -13.39 -1.92
CA ALA A 395 -11.70 -13.49 -3.38
C ALA A 395 -13.17 -13.51 -3.79
N VAL A 396 -13.49 -12.83 -4.90
CA VAL A 396 -14.86 -12.68 -5.39
C VAL A 396 -14.96 -13.20 -6.81
N GLY A 397 -16.02 -13.95 -7.08
CA GLY A 397 -16.45 -14.31 -8.42
C GLY A 397 -17.84 -13.74 -8.70
N PRO A 398 -18.42 -14.07 -9.87
CA PRO A 398 -19.76 -13.58 -10.23
C PRO A 398 -20.85 -14.12 -9.30
N PHE A 399 -20.73 -15.37 -8.85
CA PHE A 399 -21.73 -16.06 -8.03
C PHE A 399 -21.19 -16.58 -6.69
N HIS A 400 -19.90 -16.41 -6.43
CA HIS A 400 -19.22 -17.02 -5.28
C HIS A 400 -18.31 -16.04 -4.57
N VAL A 401 -18.15 -16.24 -3.27
CA VAL A 401 -17.13 -15.55 -2.47
C VAL A 401 -16.31 -16.59 -1.73
N ALA A 402 -15.00 -16.47 -1.79
CA ALA A 402 -14.09 -17.27 -1.01
C ALA A 402 -13.41 -16.40 0.01
N VAL A 403 -13.38 -16.89 1.24
CA VAL A 403 -12.73 -16.24 2.37
C VAL A 403 -11.74 -17.24 2.92
N GLY A 404 -10.50 -16.84 3.21
CA GLY A 404 -9.51 -17.80 3.68
C GLY A 404 -8.50 -17.29 4.69
N MET A 405 -7.98 -18.24 5.46
CA MET A 405 -7.02 -18.04 6.52
C MET A 405 -6.01 -19.20 6.46
N ASN A 406 -4.71 -18.86 6.42
CA ASN A 406 -3.62 -19.82 6.32
C ASN A 406 -3.78 -20.76 5.11
N ASN A 407 -4.03 -22.05 5.34
CA ASN A 407 -4.19 -23.09 4.32
C ASN A 407 -5.65 -23.49 4.10
N ARG A 408 -6.62 -22.74 4.64
CA ARG A 408 -8.06 -23.05 4.51
C ARG A 408 -8.80 -21.95 3.78
N ALA A 409 -9.75 -22.35 2.94
CA ALA A 409 -10.68 -21.43 2.27
C ALA A 409 -12.13 -21.92 2.40
N TRP A 410 -13.01 -21.01 2.80
CA TRP A 410 -14.45 -21.18 2.90
C TRP A 410 -15.11 -20.53 1.70
N PHE A 411 -15.91 -21.30 0.96
CA PHE A 411 -16.65 -20.86 -0.21
C PHE A 411 -18.12 -20.63 0.15
N TYR A 412 -18.64 -19.49 -0.25
CA TYR A 412 -20.02 -19.04 -0.05
C TYR A 412 -20.67 -18.79 -1.41
N GLY A 413 -21.90 -19.29 -1.58
CA GLY A 413 -22.72 -19.06 -2.76
C GLY A 413 -23.56 -17.81 -2.60
N LEU A 414 -23.54 -16.94 -3.61
CA LEU A 414 -24.39 -15.76 -3.76
C LEU A 414 -25.62 -16.17 -4.58
N MET A 415 -26.56 -16.86 -3.95
CA MET A 415 -27.83 -17.23 -4.61
C MET A 415 -28.76 -16.01 -4.69
N ASP A 416 -29.64 -15.99 -5.71
CA ASP A 416 -30.58 -14.90 -5.96
C ASP A 416 -31.32 -14.43 -4.69
N GLN A 417 -31.57 -13.11 -4.65
CA GLN A 417 -31.96 -12.22 -3.54
C GLN A 417 -32.96 -12.75 -2.49
N ASN A 418 -33.65 -13.86 -2.74
CA ASN A 418 -34.67 -14.45 -1.88
C ASN A 418 -34.17 -15.59 -0.97
N SER A 419 -32.97 -16.15 -1.19
CA SER A 419 -32.57 -17.42 -0.54
C SER A 419 -31.40 -17.36 0.45
N GLY A 420 -30.83 -16.18 0.70
CA GLY A 420 -29.75 -16.00 1.68
C GLY A 420 -28.43 -16.63 1.24
N VAL A 421 -27.36 -16.29 1.95
CA VAL A 421 -26.00 -16.80 1.65
C VAL A 421 -25.89 -18.23 2.16
N CYS A 422 -25.45 -19.15 1.31
CA CYS A 422 -25.23 -20.54 1.68
C CYS A 422 -23.72 -20.85 1.73
N THR A 423 -23.28 -21.52 2.79
CA THR A 423 -21.93 -22.10 2.87
C THR A 423 -21.86 -23.31 1.95
N LEU A 424 -21.02 -23.23 0.91
CA LEU A 424 -20.91 -24.30 -0.09
C LEU A 424 -19.89 -25.35 0.35
N LYS A 425 -18.66 -24.93 0.63
CA LYS A 425 -17.52 -25.84 0.82
C LYS A 425 -16.43 -25.24 1.69
N LEU A 426 -15.76 -26.09 2.47
CA LEU A 426 -14.47 -25.82 3.10
C LEU A 426 -13.41 -26.63 2.36
N MET A 427 -12.33 -25.98 1.91
CA MET A 427 -11.19 -26.61 1.27
C MET A 427 -9.93 -26.37 2.10
N GLU A 428 -9.13 -27.43 2.26
CA GLU A 428 -7.79 -27.37 2.86
C GLU A 428 -6.74 -27.57 1.75
N TYR A 429 -5.74 -26.70 1.72
CA TYR A 429 -4.63 -26.74 0.78
C TYR A 429 -3.37 -27.27 1.48
N LEU A 430 -2.41 -27.73 0.68
CA LEU A 430 -1.17 -28.33 1.18
C LEU A 430 -0.24 -27.33 1.88
N GLY A 431 -0.40 -26.04 1.59
CA GLY A 431 0.39 -24.96 2.19
C GLY A 431 -0.43 -23.68 2.38
N THR A 432 0.19 -22.67 2.98
CA THR A 432 -0.42 -21.36 3.18
C THR A 432 -0.73 -20.70 1.84
N ILE A 433 -1.98 -20.28 1.67
CA ILE A 433 -2.47 -19.64 0.47
C ILE A 433 -1.94 -18.20 0.43
N ALA A 434 -1.22 -17.86 -0.62
CA ALA A 434 -0.70 -16.52 -0.86
C ALA A 434 -1.74 -15.62 -1.52
N SER A 435 -2.52 -16.16 -2.45
CA SER A 435 -3.61 -15.47 -3.14
C SER A 435 -4.62 -16.47 -3.71
N MET A 436 -5.85 -16.01 -3.91
CA MET A 436 -6.92 -16.79 -4.54
C MET A 436 -7.70 -15.91 -5.51
N CYS A 437 -8.11 -16.48 -6.64
CA CYS A 437 -8.96 -15.83 -7.63
C CYS A 437 -10.12 -16.76 -7.97
N LEU A 438 -11.30 -16.20 -8.22
CA LEU A 438 -12.51 -16.95 -8.55
C LEU A 438 -13.05 -16.54 -9.91
N ASN A 439 -13.73 -17.47 -10.55
CA ASN A 439 -14.57 -17.27 -11.72
C ASN A 439 -15.97 -17.88 -11.43
N SER A 440 -16.84 -17.99 -12.43
CA SER A 440 -18.16 -18.63 -12.33
C SER A 440 -18.08 -20.05 -11.79
N ASP A 441 -17.09 -20.82 -12.23
CA ASP A 441 -17.05 -22.26 -11.99
C ASP A 441 -15.78 -22.71 -11.26
N TYR A 442 -14.68 -21.98 -11.44
CA TYR A 442 -13.36 -22.36 -10.98
C TYR A 442 -12.80 -21.43 -9.90
N ALA A 443 -12.00 -22.00 -9.01
CA ALA A 443 -11.14 -21.29 -8.07
C ALA A 443 -9.68 -21.64 -8.34
N ALA A 444 -8.83 -20.62 -8.38
CA ALA A 444 -7.38 -20.74 -8.53
C ALA A 444 -6.68 -20.26 -7.25
N ALA A 445 -6.02 -21.17 -6.54
CA ALA A 445 -5.31 -20.90 -5.29
C ALA A 445 -3.79 -21.01 -5.49
N LEU A 446 -3.06 -19.96 -5.14
CA LEU A 446 -1.59 -19.95 -5.16
C LEU A 446 -1.04 -20.28 -3.77
N PHE A 447 -0.22 -21.32 -3.66
CA PHE A 447 0.50 -21.67 -2.43
C PHE A 447 1.87 -22.26 -2.78
N GLU A 448 2.89 -21.92 -1.99
CA GLU A 448 4.27 -22.44 -2.13
C GLU A 448 4.88 -22.42 -3.55
N GLY A 449 4.44 -21.49 -4.40
CA GLY A 449 4.91 -21.38 -5.78
C GLY A 449 4.19 -22.28 -6.79
N LYS A 450 3.05 -22.87 -6.42
CA LYS A 450 2.16 -23.67 -7.28
C LYS A 450 0.75 -23.09 -7.28
N VAL A 451 0.05 -23.21 -8.40
CA VAL A 451 -1.35 -22.80 -8.54
C VAL A 451 -2.22 -24.04 -8.65
N GLN A 452 -3.17 -24.20 -7.73
CA GLN A 452 -4.18 -25.25 -7.79
C GLN A 452 -5.48 -24.66 -8.33
N LEU A 453 -5.90 -25.16 -9.50
CA LEU A 453 -7.18 -24.86 -10.11
C LEU A 453 -8.15 -25.99 -9.79
N HIS A 454 -9.35 -25.67 -9.32
CA HIS A 454 -10.41 -26.65 -9.07
C HIS A 454 -11.80 -26.03 -9.25
N MET A 455 -12.80 -26.88 -9.48
CA MET A 455 -14.21 -26.46 -9.52
C MET A 455 -14.71 -26.04 -8.13
N ILE A 456 -15.54 -25.01 -8.06
CA ILE A 456 -16.19 -24.52 -6.83
C ILE A 456 -17.37 -25.44 -6.48
N GLU A 457 -18.25 -25.69 -7.44
CA GLU A 457 -19.40 -26.58 -7.32
C GLU A 457 -19.15 -27.86 -8.13
N SER A 458 -19.15 -29.01 -7.46
CA SER A 458 -18.96 -30.31 -8.11
C SER A 458 -20.32 -30.97 -8.39
N GLN A 459 -20.84 -30.85 -9.60
CA GLN A 459 -21.97 -31.66 -10.06
C GLN A 459 -21.45 -33.00 -10.59
N ASN A 460 -21.44 -34.06 -9.77
CA ASN A 460 -21.47 -35.49 -10.13
C ASN A 460 -20.73 -36.00 -11.41
N LEU A 461 -19.56 -35.47 -11.78
CA LEU A 461 -18.72 -36.01 -12.85
C LEU A 461 -17.27 -36.22 -12.36
N GLU A 462 -16.65 -37.26 -12.92
CA GLU A 462 -15.47 -38.02 -12.45
C GLU A 462 -14.35 -37.20 -11.77
N GLU A 463 -13.97 -37.62 -10.56
CA GLU A 463 -13.04 -36.95 -9.63
C GLU A 463 -11.63 -36.63 -10.20
N LYS A 464 -11.22 -37.25 -11.32
CA LYS A 464 -9.89 -37.04 -11.92
C LYS A 464 -9.77 -35.78 -12.78
N MET A 465 -10.89 -35.19 -13.23
CA MET A 465 -10.89 -33.91 -13.97
C MET A 465 -11.12 -32.69 -13.06
N GLN A 466 -11.29 -32.88 -11.75
CA GLN A 466 -11.76 -31.83 -10.84
C GLN A 466 -10.68 -30.87 -10.32
N MET A 467 -9.40 -31.24 -10.44
CA MET A 467 -8.30 -30.42 -9.93
C MET A 467 -7.04 -30.56 -10.79
N LYS A 468 -6.41 -29.43 -11.10
CA LYS A 468 -5.13 -29.38 -11.81
C LYS A 468 -4.15 -28.48 -11.08
N LEU A 469 -2.90 -28.91 -11.01
CA LEU A 469 -1.80 -28.18 -10.37
C LEU A 469 -0.87 -27.66 -11.45
N PHE A 470 -0.56 -26.37 -11.37
CA PHE A 470 0.40 -25.70 -12.24
C PHE A 470 1.62 -25.25 -11.42
N PRO A 471 2.84 -25.30 -11.99
CA PRO A 471 3.15 -25.87 -13.30
C PRO A 471 3.11 -27.41 -13.28
N ASP A 472 2.77 -28.05 -14.40
CA ASP A 472 2.74 -29.52 -14.51
C ASP A 472 4.14 -30.16 -14.32
N ASP A 473 5.22 -29.37 -14.46
CA ASP A 473 6.61 -29.80 -14.29
C ASP A 473 7.30 -28.92 -13.24
N ASP A 474 7.78 -29.55 -12.16
CA ASP A 474 8.52 -28.89 -11.07
C ASP A 474 9.80 -28.18 -11.55
N ARG A 475 10.31 -28.53 -12.75
CA ARG A 475 11.48 -27.86 -13.36
C ARG A 475 11.17 -26.47 -13.92
N LYS A 476 9.90 -26.12 -14.14
CA LYS A 476 9.48 -24.85 -14.76
C LYS A 476 9.53 -23.64 -13.80
N GLY A 477 10.10 -23.81 -12.62
CA GLY A 477 10.27 -22.73 -11.65
C GLY A 477 9.04 -22.48 -10.78
N ARG A 478 9.15 -21.53 -9.86
CA ARG A 478 8.09 -21.16 -8.92
C ARG A 478 7.17 -20.10 -9.53
N ILE A 479 5.87 -20.28 -9.40
CA ILE A 479 4.86 -19.28 -9.78
C ILE A 479 4.79 -18.22 -8.69
N LEU A 480 5.00 -16.95 -9.04
CA LEU A 480 4.91 -15.83 -8.10
C LEU A 480 3.54 -15.14 -8.11
N CYS A 481 2.82 -15.23 -9.23
CA CYS A 481 1.53 -14.60 -9.42
C CYS A 481 0.64 -15.40 -10.37
N HIS A 482 -0.66 -15.19 -10.21
CA HIS A 482 -1.69 -15.71 -11.09
C HIS A 482 -2.85 -14.72 -11.16
N ALA A 483 -3.66 -14.87 -12.20
CA ALA A 483 -4.93 -14.18 -12.38
C ALA A 483 -5.89 -15.09 -13.14
N LEU A 484 -7.17 -15.01 -12.82
CA LEU A 484 -8.21 -15.82 -13.42
C LEU A 484 -9.27 -14.90 -14.06
N THR A 485 -9.60 -15.14 -15.32
CA THR A 485 -10.70 -14.49 -16.02
C THR A 485 -11.81 -15.51 -16.30
N ALA A 486 -12.86 -15.08 -17.02
CA ALA A 486 -13.95 -15.96 -17.45
C ALA A 486 -13.46 -17.21 -18.20
N ASP A 487 -12.46 -17.05 -19.08
CA ASP A 487 -12.03 -18.10 -20.00
C ASP A 487 -10.56 -18.50 -19.84
N PHE A 488 -9.74 -17.68 -19.16
CA PHE A 488 -8.28 -17.84 -19.13
C PHE A 488 -7.72 -17.83 -17.71
N LEU A 489 -6.72 -18.69 -17.49
CA LEU A 489 -5.82 -18.63 -16.34
C LEU A 489 -4.47 -18.08 -16.81
N TYR A 490 -4.03 -16.98 -16.19
CA TYR A 490 -2.69 -16.41 -16.36
C TYR A 490 -1.83 -16.73 -15.15
N TYR A 491 -0.57 -17.15 -15.36
CA TYR A 491 0.38 -17.33 -14.26
C TYR A 491 1.85 -17.17 -14.66
N GLY A 492 2.70 -16.89 -13.67
CA GLY A 492 4.17 -16.87 -13.80
C GLY A 492 4.67 -15.86 -14.85
N ASN A 493 5.60 -16.27 -15.70
CA ASN A 493 6.02 -15.50 -16.89
C ASN A 493 4.91 -15.51 -17.95
N VAL A 494 3.78 -14.89 -17.62
CA VAL A 494 2.58 -14.68 -18.46
C VAL A 494 2.26 -15.88 -19.36
N VAL A 495 2.09 -17.04 -18.73
CA VAL A 495 1.57 -18.24 -19.40
C VAL A 495 0.05 -18.16 -19.36
N CYS A 496 -0.59 -18.26 -20.52
CA CYS A 496 -2.03 -18.27 -20.70
C CYS A 496 -2.51 -19.70 -20.89
N VAL A 497 -3.43 -20.15 -20.05
CA VAL A 497 -4.11 -21.45 -20.13
C VAL A 497 -5.59 -21.22 -20.38
N LEU A 498 -6.15 -21.91 -21.38
CA LEU A 498 -7.58 -21.90 -21.66
C LEU A 498 -8.30 -22.82 -20.67
N LEU A 499 -9.38 -22.35 -20.04
CA LEU A 499 -10.09 -23.13 -19.02
C LEU A 499 -10.89 -24.30 -19.58
N GLU A 500 -11.38 -24.22 -20.82
CA GLU A 500 -12.15 -25.30 -21.46
C GLU A 500 -11.33 -26.59 -21.62
N ASP A 501 -10.09 -26.47 -22.13
CA ASP A 501 -9.22 -27.62 -22.42
C ASP A 501 -8.10 -27.81 -21.38
N LEU A 502 -7.89 -26.84 -20.49
CA LEU A 502 -6.78 -26.78 -19.53
C LEU A 502 -5.39 -26.87 -20.19
N GLU A 503 -5.27 -26.43 -21.43
CA GLU A 503 -4.03 -26.39 -22.21
C GLU A 503 -3.44 -24.98 -22.29
N SER A 504 -2.10 -24.90 -22.36
CA SER A 504 -1.38 -23.64 -22.52
C SER A 504 -1.48 -23.14 -23.96
N VAL A 505 -2.15 -22.01 -24.17
CA VAL A 505 -2.33 -21.41 -25.49
C VAL A 505 -1.14 -20.55 -25.88
N THR A 506 -0.66 -19.72 -24.95
CA THR A 506 0.49 -18.84 -25.19
C THR A 506 1.42 -18.80 -23.99
N SER A 507 2.72 -18.68 -24.25
CA SER A 507 3.74 -18.51 -23.23
C SER A 507 4.66 -17.36 -23.60
N TYR A 508 4.76 -16.35 -22.75
CA TYR A 508 5.66 -15.21 -22.97
C TYR A 508 6.76 -15.19 -21.90
N SER A 509 7.98 -15.58 -22.26
CA SER A 509 9.10 -15.52 -21.31
C SER A 509 9.68 -14.11 -21.25
N HIS A 510 9.41 -13.39 -20.17
CA HIS A 510 10.12 -12.15 -19.85
C HIS A 510 11.52 -12.48 -19.31
N SER A 511 12.49 -11.59 -19.54
CA SER A 511 13.89 -11.77 -19.08
C SER A 511 14.05 -11.61 -17.57
N VAL A 512 13.11 -10.91 -16.94
CA VAL A 512 13.00 -10.69 -15.49
C VAL A 512 11.75 -11.44 -14.99
N GLY A 513 11.78 -11.92 -13.74
CA GLY A 513 10.62 -12.57 -13.13
C GLY A 513 9.42 -11.63 -13.08
N VAL A 514 8.23 -12.18 -13.34
CA VAL A 514 6.97 -11.43 -13.27
C VAL A 514 6.36 -11.57 -11.89
N ARG A 515 6.18 -10.43 -11.21
CA ARG A 515 5.70 -10.36 -9.83
C ARG A 515 4.18 -10.29 -9.74
N LYS A 516 3.53 -9.59 -10.67
CA LYS A 516 2.06 -9.43 -10.72
C LYS A 516 1.54 -9.37 -12.14
N VAL A 517 0.32 -9.86 -12.35
CA VAL A 517 -0.37 -9.91 -13.64
C VAL A 517 -1.81 -9.43 -13.45
N PHE A 518 -2.28 -8.58 -14.36
CA PHE A 518 -3.58 -7.90 -14.32
C PHE A 518 -4.25 -7.99 -15.70
N PRO A 519 -5.02 -9.05 -15.97
CA PRO A 519 -5.81 -9.16 -17.19
C PRO A 519 -6.99 -8.18 -17.18
N ASP A 520 -7.42 -7.75 -18.36
CA ASP A 520 -8.70 -7.08 -18.55
C ASP A 520 -9.86 -8.05 -18.31
N PHE A 521 -11.08 -7.53 -18.20
CA PHE A 521 -12.27 -8.34 -17.93
C PHE A 521 -12.46 -9.50 -18.93
N ASN A 522 -12.09 -9.29 -20.20
CA ASN A 522 -12.17 -10.30 -21.25
C ASN A 522 -10.93 -11.23 -21.32
N GLY A 523 -9.86 -10.93 -20.59
CA GLY A 523 -8.59 -11.66 -20.65
C GLY A 523 -7.82 -11.53 -21.98
N THR A 524 -8.12 -10.52 -22.79
CA THR A 524 -7.46 -10.23 -24.08
C THR A 524 -6.24 -9.32 -23.96
N GLN A 525 -6.25 -8.43 -22.97
CA GLN A 525 -5.16 -7.50 -22.66
C GLN A 525 -4.68 -7.77 -21.26
N VAL A 526 -3.37 -7.76 -21.07
CA VAL A 526 -2.78 -8.09 -19.77
C VAL A 526 -1.67 -7.09 -19.48
N VAL A 527 -1.77 -6.42 -18.33
CA VAL A 527 -0.67 -5.63 -17.79
C VAL A 527 0.07 -6.48 -16.76
N PHE A 528 1.39 -6.49 -16.81
CA PHE A 528 2.21 -7.19 -15.82
C PHE A 528 3.33 -6.30 -15.29
N ILE A 529 3.75 -6.58 -14.06
CA ILE A 529 4.83 -5.87 -13.36
C ILE A 529 5.96 -6.85 -13.10
N ASP A 530 7.17 -6.49 -13.51
CA ASP A 530 8.38 -7.30 -13.30
C ASP A 530 8.98 -7.11 -11.89
N ASP A 531 10.00 -7.89 -11.55
CA ASP A 531 10.73 -7.78 -10.27
C ASP A 531 11.49 -6.46 -10.10
N LYS A 532 11.65 -5.66 -11.16
CA LYS A 532 12.23 -4.31 -11.11
C LYS A 532 11.16 -3.23 -10.91
N ASN A 533 9.91 -3.61 -10.67
CA ASN A 533 8.73 -2.74 -10.56
C ASN A 533 8.47 -1.90 -11.83
N ILE A 534 8.77 -2.44 -13.01
CA ILE A 534 8.45 -1.83 -14.30
C ILE A 534 7.19 -2.49 -14.86
N GLY A 535 6.25 -1.66 -15.34
CA GLY A 535 4.99 -2.12 -15.92
C GLY A 535 5.07 -2.28 -17.44
N PHE A 536 4.48 -3.37 -17.94
CA PHE A 536 4.42 -3.72 -19.36
C PHE A 536 3.02 -4.15 -19.77
N LEU A 537 2.66 -3.91 -21.04
CA LEU A 537 1.48 -4.49 -21.67
C LEU A 537 1.88 -5.75 -22.47
N PHE A 538 1.09 -6.82 -22.35
CA PHE A 538 1.23 -8.06 -23.11
C PHE A 538 1.09 -7.76 -24.62
N PHE A 539 2.05 -8.26 -25.41
CA PHE A 539 2.50 -7.72 -26.72
C PHE A 539 3.33 -6.42 -26.57
N PRO A 540 4.66 -6.57 -26.41
CA PRO A 540 5.51 -5.69 -25.62
C PRO A 540 5.41 -4.21 -26.02
N ALA A 541 4.82 -3.44 -25.13
CA ALA A 541 4.98 -1.99 -25.07
C ALA A 541 5.30 -1.62 -23.62
N ASN A 542 6.37 -0.84 -23.42
CA ASN A 542 6.69 -0.27 -22.11
C ASN A 542 5.60 0.73 -21.75
N LEU A 543 5.15 0.70 -20.49
CA LEU A 543 4.24 1.73 -20.00
C LEU A 543 4.99 3.05 -19.79
N PRO A 544 4.57 4.16 -20.41
CA PRO A 544 5.26 5.43 -20.29
C PRO A 544 5.12 5.98 -18.87
N ASN A 545 6.20 6.52 -18.29
CA ASN A 545 6.22 7.16 -16.96
C ASN A 545 5.69 6.26 -15.82
N PHE A 546 5.92 4.95 -15.90
CA PHE A 546 5.53 4.01 -14.85
C PHE A 546 6.44 4.14 -13.62
N SER A 547 5.89 4.58 -12.49
CA SER A 547 6.63 4.72 -11.23
C SER A 547 6.91 3.34 -10.59
N PRO A 548 8.11 3.10 -10.03
CA PRO A 548 8.42 1.86 -9.33
C PRO A 548 7.66 1.68 -7.99
N THR A 549 6.91 2.70 -7.56
CA THR A 549 6.05 2.67 -6.36
C THR A 549 4.68 2.05 -6.61
N ILE A 550 4.30 1.83 -7.88
CA ILE A 550 2.98 1.32 -8.24
C ILE A 550 2.78 -0.09 -7.67
N THR A 551 1.68 -0.26 -6.95
CA THR A 551 1.37 -1.50 -6.22
C THR A 551 0.34 -2.36 -6.93
N GLY A 552 -0.52 -1.78 -7.78
CA GLY A 552 -1.57 -2.51 -8.48
C GLY A 552 -2.13 -1.79 -9.71
N VAL A 553 -2.92 -2.53 -10.49
CA VAL A 553 -3.59 -2.07 -11.71
C VAL A 553 -5.05 -2.51 -11.69
N LEU A 554 -5.96 -1.62 -12.11
CA LEU A 554 -7.39 -1.88 -12.26
C LEU A 554 -7.85 -1.46 -13.66
N TRP A 555 -8.54 -2.35 -14.35
CA TRP A 555 -9.18 -2.04 -15.64
C TRP A 555 -10.54 -1.39 -15.43
N ASP A 556 -10.96 -0.51 -16.34
CA ASP A 556 -12.32 0.05 -16.32
C ASP A 556 -13.31 -1.04 -16.76
N ASN A 557 -14.35 -1.23 -15.95
CA ASN A 557 -15.40 -2.21 -16.22
C ASN A 557 -16.53 -1.67 -17.10
N TRP A 558 -16.51 -0.37 -17.43
CA TRP A 558 -17.49 0.24 -18.30
C TRP A 558 -17.29 -0.13 -19.77
N HIS A 559 -18.36 -0.57 -20.43
CA HIS A 559 -18.29 -1.08 -21.81
C HIS A 559 -17.83 -0.06 -22.86
N ALA A 560 -17.95 1.25 -22.61
CA ALA A 560 -17.50 2.29 -23.54
C ALA A 560 -15.99 2.54 -23.47
N ASP A 561 -15.36 2.29 -22.32
CA ASP A 561 -13.95 2.64 -22.05
C ASP A 561 -13.03 1.40 -22.16
N LYS A 562 -13.28 0.56 -23.16
CA LYS A 562 -12.47 -0.64 -23.39
C LYS A 562 -11.02 -0.27 -23.68
N GLY A 563 -10.10 -0.79 -22.86
CA GLY A 563 -8.67 -0.51 -22.94
C GLY A 563 -8.21 0.63 -22.03
N VAL A 564 -9.07 1.18 -21.19
CA VAL A 564 -8.67 2.13 -20.14
C VAL A 564 -8.36 1.37 -18.85
N PHE A 565 -7.25 1.70 -18.21
CA PHE A 565 -6.88 1.17 -16.91
C PHE A 565 -6.20 2.21 -16.05
N VAL A 566 -6.21 1.97 -14.74
CA VAL A 566 -5.55 2.78 -13.74
C VAL A 566 -4.43 1.97 -13.10
N ALA A 567 -3.25 2.56 -13.00
CA ALA A 567 -2.18 2.06 -12.14
C ALA A 567 -2.08 2.96 -10.91
N TYR A 568 -2.00 2.39 -9.71
CA TYR A 568 -2.04 3.18 -8.48
C TYR A 568 -0.88 2.85 -7.55
N ASP A 569 -0.43 3.86 -6.82
CA ASP A 569 0.41 3.73 -5.64
C ASP A 569 -0.36 4.22 -4.40
N ASP A 570 0.33 4.40 -3.27
CA ASP A 570 -0.31 4.80 -2.01
C ASP A 570 -0.72 6.29 -1.99
N GLU A 571 -0.29 7.11 -2.95
CA GLU A 571 -0.49 8.56 -2.99
C GLU A 571 -1.27 9.05 -4.22
N LYS A 572 -1.18 8.33 -5.35
CA LYS A 572 -1.66 8.76 -6.67
C LYS A 572 -2.16 7.58 -7.50
N VAL A 573 -3.12 7.91 -8.35
CA VAL A 573 -3.69 7.09 -9.40
C VAL A 573 -3.29 7.66 -10.74
N TYR A 574 -2.76 6.83 -11.62
CA TYR A 574 -2.36 7.16 -12.98
C TYR A 574 -3.31 6.49 -13.97
N THR A 575 -3.99 7.28 -14.80
CA THR A 575 -4.93 6.76 -15.81
C THR A 575 -4.21 6.56 -17.14
N TYR A 576 -4.29 5.35 -17.67
CA TYR A 576 -3.73 4.96 -18.96
C TYR A 576 -4.84 4.55 -19.92
N ALA A 577 -4.66 4.87 -21.20
CA ALA A 577 -5.55 4.44 -22.27
C ALA A 577 -4.77 3.66 -23.33
N VAL A 578 -5.27 2.47 -23.66
CA VAL A 578 -4.75 1.63 -24.74
C VAL A 578 -5.47 1.96 -26.04
N HIS A 579 -4.74 2.56 -26.97
CA HIS A 579 -5.22 2.84 -28.31
C HIS A 579 -4.75 1.77 -29.29
N LYS A 580 -5.60 1.48 -30.28
CA LYS A 580 -5.21 0.62 -31.41
C LYS A 580 -4.22 1.33 -32.33
N THR A 581 -4.27 2.66 -32.37
CA THR A 581 -3.61 3.55 -33.32
C THR A 581 -3.27 4.87 -32.64
N THR A 582 -1.99 5.16 -32.47
CA THR A 582 -1.44 6.43 -31.94
C THR A 582 -0.05 6.65 -32.54
N ILE A 583 0.37 7.90 -32.68
CA ILE A 583 1.69 8.25 -33.24
C ILE A 583 2.83 7.87 -32.26
N TYR A 584 2.62 8.08 -30.95
CA TYR A 584 3.64 7.89 -29.90
C TYR A 584 3.65 6.49 -29.24
N GLY A 585 2.92 5.52 -29.80
CA GLY A 585 2.83 4.15 -29.28
C GLY A 585 1.50 3.82 -28.60
N LYS A 586 1.18 2.53 -28.49
CA LYS A 586 -0.17 2.00 -28.19
C LYS A 586 -0.76 2.41 -26.84
N VAL A 587 0.06 2.80 -25.86
CA VAL A 587 -0.41 3.17 -24.52
C VAL A 587 -0.06 4.62 -24.23
N VAL A 588 -1.05 5.40 -23.80
CA VAL A 588 -0.91 6.82 -23.48
C VAL A 588 -1.26 7.05 -22.02
N LEU A 589 -0.46 7.86 -21.33
CA LEU A 589 -0.77 8.37 -20.00
C LEU A 589 -1.71 9.58 -20.14
N VAL A 590 -2.94 9.46 -19.62
CA VAL A 590 -3.98 10.51 -19.71
C VAL A 590 -3.82 11.53 -18.60
N GLY A 591 -3.40 11.11 -17.41
CA GLY A 591 -3.18 12.00 -16.28
C GLY A 591 -3.05 11.28 -14.94
N SER A 592 -2.94 12.07 -13.87
CA SER A 592 -2.87 11.56 -12.50
C SER A 592 -3.89 12.23 -11.57
N THR A 593 -4.45 11.45 -10.64
CA THR A 593 -5.35 11.91 -9.59
C THR A 593 -4.75 11.59 -8.22
N PRO A 594 -4.70 12.54 -7.27
CA PRO A 594 -4.23 12.24 -5.91
C PRO A 594 -5.22 11.34 -5.17
N LEU A 595 -4.70 10.32 -4.48
CA LEU A 595 -5.44 9.47 -3.56
C LEU A 595 -5.32 9.99 -2.12
N LEU A 596 -6.35 9.76 -1.32
CA LEU A 596 -6.30 10.03 0.11
C LEU A 596 -5.53 8.90 0.83
N PHE A 597 -4.84 9.27 1.91
CA PHE A 597 -3.99 8.35 2.67
C PHE A 597 -4.74 7.08 3.12
N SER A 598 -4.12 5.92 2.93
CA SER A 598 -4.63 4.60 3.34
C SER A 598 -5.97 4.19 2.71
N GLN A 599 -6.26 4.62 1.49
CA GLN A 599 -7.36 4.10 0.69
C GLN A 599 -6.84 3.05 -0.30
N LYS A 600 -7.47 1.86 -0.33
CA LYS A 600 -7.15 0.81 -1.30
C LYS A 600 -8.18 0.83 -2.44
N PRO A 601 -7.78 1.11 -3.69
CA PRO A 601 -8.66 0.99 -4.85
C PRO A 601 -9.16 -0.46 -5.05
N LEU A 602 -10.45 -0.64 -5.31
CA LEU A 602 -11.07 -1.95 -5.57
C LEU A 602 -11.74 -2.03 -6.95
N LEU A 603 -12.48 -1.01 -7.35
CA LEU A 603 -13.24 -1.00 -8.60
C LEU A 603 -13.05 0.32 -9.34
N LEU A 604 -12.85 0.24 -10.64
CA LEU A 604 -12.95 1.36 -11.57
C LEU A 604 -14.16 1.15 -12.47
N TYR A 605 -15.06 2.12 -12.49
CA TYR A 605 -16.23 2.11 -13.34
C TYR A 605 -16.56 3.52 -13.85
N SER A 606 -16.47 3.73 -15.17
CA SER A 606 -16.78 4.99 -15.84
C SER A 606 -16.12 6.22 -15.16
N GLY A 607 -14.84 6.10 -14.83
CA GLY A 607 -14.08 7.19 -14.21
C GLY A 607 -14.33 7.43 -12.72
N GLU A 608 -15.12 6.60 -12.06
CA GLU A 608 -15.28 6.58 -10.62
C GLU A 608 -14.53 5.39 -10.03
N LEU A 609 -13.68 5.69 -9.04
CA LEU A 609 -12.85 4.72 -8.35
C LEU A 609 -13.46 4.44 -6.98
N THR A 610 -13.94 3.22 -6.75
CA THR A 610 -14.39 2.79 -5.44
C THR A 610 -13.20 2.26 -4.64
N CYS A 611 -12.90 2.92 -3.53
CA CYS A 611 -11.81 2.58 -2.63
C CYS A 611 -12.34 2.08 -1.28
N GLN A 612 -11.67 1.10 -0.68
CA GLN A 612 -11.88 0.70 0.70
C GLN A 612 -11.04 1.56 1.64
N THR A 613 -11.69 2.08 2.68
CA THR A 613 -11.03 2.84 3.75
C THR A 613 -10.64 1.93 4.92
N THR A 614 -9.69 2.36 5.75
CA THR A 614 -9.30 1.69 7.01
C THR A 614 -10.43 1.56 8.04
N SER A 615 -11.56 2.24 7.81
CA SER A 615 -12.76 2.14 8.64
C SER A 615 -13.66 0.96 8.26
N GLY A 616 -13.36 0.23 7.18
CA GLY A 616 -14.21 -0.83 6.63
C GLY A 616 -15.34 -0.32 5.72
N LYS A 617 -15.38 0.99 5.43
CA LYS A 617 -16.34 1.59 4.49
C LYS A 617 -15.73 1.79 3.11
N THR A 618 -16.58 1.78 2.09
CA THR A 618 -16.25 2.21 0.73
C THR A 618 -16.35 3.74 0.61
N SER A 619 -15.47 4.31 -0.21
CA SER A 619 -15.45 5.72 -0.61
C SER A 619 -15.33 5.79 -2.12
N GLU A 620 -16.07 6.69 -2.74
CA GLU A 620 -15.99 6.94 -4.18
C GLU A 620 -15.08 8.15 -4.44
N VAL A 621 -14.08 7.95 -5.29
CA VAL A 621 -13.15 9.00 -5.72
C VAL A 621 -13.34 9.17 -7.22
N ALA A 622 -13.81 10.34 -7.63
CA ALA A 622 -13.90 10.67 -9.04
C ALA A 622 -12.52 11.01 -9.59
N LEU A 623 -12.15 10.37 -10.70
CA LEU A 623 -10.88 10.63 -11.35
C LEU A 623 -10.89 12.02 -11.98
N SER A 624 -9.81 12.76 -11.78
CA SER A 624 -9.61 14.07 -12.43
C SER A 624 -9.57 13.97 -13.95
N THR A 625 -9.29 12.79 -14.50
CA THR A 625 -9.28 12.51 -15.93
C THR A 625 -10.68 12.32 -16.53
N HIS A 626 -11.71 12.16 -15.70
CA HIS A 626 -13.10 11.93 -16.10
C HIS A 626 -14.04 13.04 -15.60
N SER A 627 -13.48 14.20 -15.22
CA SER A 627 -14.22 15.34 -14.68
C SER A 627 -15.34 15.82 -15.61
N PHE A 628 -15.15 15.70 -16.93
CA PHE A 628 -16.12 16.06 -17.97
C PHE A 628 -17.43 15.24 -17.94
N LEU A 629 -17.50 14.14 -17.20
CA LEU A 629 -18.73 13.33 -17.07
C LEU A 629 -19.72 13.87 -16.06
N LYS A 630 -19.27 14.71 -15.12
CA LYS A 630 -20.15 15.27 -14.10
C LYS A 630 -20.85 16.51 -14.66
N PRO A 631 -22.19 16.60 -14.58
CA PRO A 631 -22.88 17.85 -14.88
C PRO A 631 -22.37 18.90 -13.90
N SER A 632 -21.77 19.98 -14.41
CA SER A 632 -21.27 21.06 -13.58
C SER A 632 -22.40 21.58 -12.67
N SER A 633 -22.29 21.34 -11.36
CA SER A 633 -23.14 22.00 -10.38
C SER A 633 -22.78 23.48 -10.36
N SER A 634 -23.58 24.29 -11.05
CA SER A 634 -23.74 25.74 -10.87
C SER A 634 -22.63 26.45 -10.10
N ASN A 635 -21.57 26.87 -10.79
CA ASN A 635 -20.87 28.12 -10.50
C ASN A 635 -20.12 28.57 -11.76
N SER A 636 -20.61 29.66 -12.34
CA SER A 636 -20.10 30.34 -13.52
C SER A 636 -18.74 30.98 -13.21
N SER A 637 -17.64 30.28 -13.51
CA SER A 637 -16.31 30.83 -13.87
C SER A 637 -15.24 29.74 -13.99
N GLU A 638 -15.56 28.57 -14.56
CA GLU A 638 -14.49 27.66 -14.96
C GLU A 638 -13.76 28.25 -16.17
N SER A 639 -12.47 28.53 -15.98
CA SER A 639 -11.56 29.12 -16.97
C SER A 639 -11.49 28.25 -18.24
N SER A 640 -11.41 28.88 -19.42
CA SER A 640 -11.28 28.23 -20.73
C SER A 640 -10.22 27.11 -20.79
N VAL A 641 -9.15 27.24 -20.02
CA VAL A 641 -8.04 26.26 -19.90
C VAL A 641 -8.46 24.92 -19.31
N GLU A 642 -9.44 24.88 -18.40
CA GLU A 642 -9.92 23.62 -17.81
C GLU A 642 -10.80 22.85 -18.81
N LEU A 643 -11.50 23.57 -19.69
CA LEU A 643 -12.38 23.02 -20.70
C LEU A 643 -11.59 22.40 -21.86
N SER A 644 -10.49 23.02 -22.30
CA SER A 644 -9.61 22.43 -23.32
C SER A 644 -8.97 21.12 -22.83
N LYS A 645 -8.53 21.09 -21.57
CA LYS A 645 -7.98 19.90 -20.91
C LYS A 645 -9.02 18.78 -20.78
N GLN A 646 -10.26 19.10 -20.42
CA GLN A 646 -11.37 18.15 -20.34
C GLN A 646 -11.69 17.53 -21.72
N ILE A 647 -11.66 18.32 -22.79
CA ILE A 647 -11.91 17.80 -24.15
C ILE A 647 -10.75 16.91 -24.61
N ALA A 648 -9.50 17.31 -24.35
CA ALA A 648 -8.33 16.48 -24.65
C ALA A 648 -8.40 15.13 -23.94
N GLN A 649 -8.82 15.10 -22.68
CA GLN A 649 -9.04 13.87 -21.92
C GLN A 649 -10.18 13.02 -22.48
N ALA A 650 -11.32 13.64 -22.85
CA ALA A 650 -12.44 12.93 -23.47
C ALA A 650 -12.05 12.26 -24.81
N LEU A 651 -11.21 12.94 -25.60
CA LEU A 651 -10.60 12.41 -26.83
C LEU A 651 -9.67 11.23 -26.56
N MET A 652 -8.77 11.37 -25.58
CA MET A 652 -7.90 10.28 -25.15
C MET A 652 -8.70 9.06 -24.67
N LEU A 653 -9.88 9.27 -24.09
CA LEU A 653 -10.76 8.19 -23.64
C LEU A 653 -11.74 7.71 -24.73
N LYS A 654 -11.65 8.22 -25.97
CA LYS A 654 -12.54 7.91 -27.12
C LYS A 654 -14.03 8.15 -26.84
N ARG A 655 -14.37 9.08 -25.95
CA ARG A 655 -15.76 9.45 -25.66
C ARG A 655 -16.24 10.53 -26.63
N SER A 656 -17.55 10.55 -26.94
CA SER A 656 -18.09 11.44 -27.97
C SER A 656 -18.03 12.91 -27.56
N ILE A 657 -17.59 13.75 -28.49
CA ILE A 657 -17.30 15.18 -28.30
C ILE A 657 -18.59 16.03 -28.36
N ASN A 658 -19.73 15.48 -27.96
CA ASN A 658 -21.01 16.22 -27.99
C ASN A 658 -21.00 17.47 -27.08
N LEU A 659 -20.03 17.57 -26.16
CA LEU A 659 -19.76 18.73 -25.31
C LEU A 659 -19.31 19.99 -26.09
N CYS A 660 -18.73 19.85 -27.29
CA CYS A 660 -18.08 20.97 -27.97
C CYS A 660 -18.98 21.87 -28.82
N LYS A 661 -20.30 21.63 -28.89
CA LYS A 661 -21.18 22.45 -29.73
C LYS A 661 -21.44 23.87 -29.20
N SER A 662 -21.04 24.21 -27.96
CA SER A 662 -21.54 25.44 -27.31
C SER A 662 -20.52 26.41 -26.69
N ALA A 663 -19.19 26.18 -26.64
CA ALA A 663 -18.32 27.14 -25.91
C ALA A 663 -16.79 27.08 -26.12
N GLY A 664 -16.25 26.77 -27.32
CA GLY A 664 -14.78 26.72 -27.53
C GLY A 664 -14.18 28.00 -28.12
N THR A 665 -13.01 28.44 -27.63
CA THR A 665 -12.17 29.48 -28.28
C THR A 665 -11.30 28.87 -29.39
N ASP A 666 -10.79 29.67 -30.34
CA ASP A 666 -9.97 29.18 -31.46
C ASP A 666 -8.71 28.40 -31.01
N THR A 667 -8.14 28.78 -29.86
CA THR A 667 -7.00 28.08 -29.25
C THR A 667 -7.38 26.68 -28.75
N ASP A 668 -8.58 26.53 -28.18
CA ASP A 668 -9.07 25.25 -27.67
C ASP A 668 -9.27 24.26 -28.82
N TRP A 669 -9.84 24.74 -29.94
CA TRP A 669 -10.03 23.91 -31.14
C TRP A 669 -8.71 23.47 -31.78
N ALA A 670 -7.66 24.28 -31.69
CA ALA A 670 -6.34 23.90 -32.15
C ALA A 670 -5.73 22.77 -31.30
N GLU A 671 -5.89 22.80 -29.97
CA GLU A 671 -5.45 21.73 -29.08
C GLU A 671 -6.23 20.42 -29.30
N VAL A 672 -7.55 20.53 -29.43
CA VAL A 672 -8.44 19.40 -29.75
C VAL A 672 -8.08 18.79 -31.11
N GLY A 673 -7.83 19.62 -32.12
CA GLY A 673 -7.40 19.18 -33.45
C GLY A 673 -6.05 18.45 -33.40
N LYS A 674 -5.09 18.95 -32.62
CA LYS A 674 -3.80 18.28 -32.37
C LYS A 674 -4.00 16.92 -31.70
N ALA A 675 -4.85 16.84 -30.67
CA ALA A 675 -5.16 15.57 -29.99
C ALA A 675 -5.79 14.55 -30.95
N CYS A 676 -6.73 14.95 -31.81
CA CYS A 676 -7.30 14.07 -32.85
C CYS A 676 -6.21 13.51 -33.78
N MET A 677 -5.26 14.35 -34.21
CA MET A 677 -4.14 13.91 -35.05
C MET A 677 -3.23 12.91 -34.32
N ILE A 678 -2.92 13.14 -33.04
CA ILE A 678 -2.10 12.23 -32.21
C ILE A 678 -2.73 10.83 -32.11
N HIS A 679 -4.06 10.76 -32.04
CA HIS A 679 -4.82 9.50 -31.99
C HIS A 679 -5.16 8.94 -33.38
N MET A 680 -4.66 9.54 -34.46
CA MET A 680 -4.93 9.17 -35.85
C MET A 680 -6.42 9.19 -36.24
N GLU A 681 -7.23 9.99 -35.55
CA GLU A 681 -8.66 10.21 -35.87
C GLU A 681 -8.79 11.34 -36.90
N VAL A 682 -8.36 11.07 -38.14
CA VAL A 682 -8.26 12.06 -39.22
C VAL A 682 -9.60 12.71 -39.55
N GLU A 683 -10.70 11.94 -39.55
CA GLU A 683 -12.03 12.46 -39.86
C GLU A 683 -12.52 13.45 -38.80
N LEU A 684 -12.32 13.14 -37.52
CA LEU A 684 -12.65 14.04 -36.41
C LEU A 684 -11.74 15.28 -36.43
N ALA A 685 -10.45 15.12 -36.73
CA ALA A 685 -9.54 16.25 -36.90
C ALA A 685 -10.02 17.19 -38.01
N ILE A 686 -10.46 16.67 -39.15
CA ILE A 686 -11.03 17.48 -40.26
C ILE A 686 -12.28 18.24 -39.79
N GLN A 687 -13.18 17.59 -39.05
CA GLN A 687 -14.38 18.25 -38.52
C GLN A 687 -14.03 19.39 -37.55
N VAL A 688 -13.10 19.14 -36.64
CA VAL A 688 -12.61 20.15 -35.67
C VAL A 688 -11.96 21.33 -36.39
N TYR A 689 -11.05 21.07 -37.33
CA TYR A 689 -10.38 22.15 -38.05
C TYR A 689 -11.32 22.93 -38.97
N ARG A 690 -12.38 22.30 -39.51
CA ARG A 690 -13.46 23.00 -40.22
C ARG A 690 -14.23 23.95 -39.30
N ILE A 691 -14.50 23.54 -38.06
CA ILE A 691 -15.17 24.40 -37.06
C ILE A 691 -14.25 25.57 -36.66
N SER A 692 -12.95 25.33 -36.50
CA SER A 692 -11.95 26.36 -36.15
C SER A 692 -11.63 27.35 -37.29
N GLY A 693 -12.05 27.08 -38.53
CA GLY A 693 -11.73 27.91 -39.69
C GLY A 693 -10.31 27.73 -40.26
N ASN A 694 -9.51 26.74 -39.81
CA ASN A 694 -8.18 26.47 -40.35
C ASN A 694 -8.24 25.68 -41.67
N VAL A 695 -8.44 26.38 -42.78
CA VAL A 695 -8.59 25.80 -44.12
C VAL A 695 -7.33 25.04 -44.57
N GLY A 696 -6.14 25.52 -44.23
CA GLY A 696 -4.87 24.90 -44.63
C GLY A 696 -4.69 23.49 -44.05
N MET A 697 -5.00 23.34 -42.75
CA MET A 697 -4.94 22.03 -42.10
C MET A 697 -6.01 21.08 -42.64
N VAL A 698 -7.21 21.58 -42.93
CA VAL A 698 -8.30 20.78 -43.53
C VAL A 698 -7.89 20.20 -44.89
N LEU A 699 -7.25 20.99 -45.75
CA LEU A 699 -6.76 20.51 -47.05
C LEU A 699 -5.64 19.47 -46.89
N SER A 700 -4.74 19.70 -45.93
CA SER A 700 -3.62 18.80 -45.65
C SER A 700 -4.09 17.45 -45.07
N LEU A 701 -5.10 17.45 -44.21
CA LEU A 701 -5.69 16.23 -43.67
C LEU A 701 -6.55 15.49 -44.72
N GLN A 702 -7.18 16.20 -45.64
CA GLN A 702 -7.93 15.59 -46.74
C GLN A 702 -7.02 14.89 -47.76
N SER A 703 -5.79 15.37 -47.97
CA SER A 703 -4.86 14.71 -48.90
C SER A 703 -4.39 13.34 -48.41
N ILE A 704 -4.40 13.12 -47.09
CA ILE A 704 -4.03 11.85 -46.44
C ILE A 704 -5.25 10.98 -46.08
N GLN A 705 -6.47 11.49 -46.31
CA GLN A 705 -7.73 10.79 -46.04
C GLN A 705 -7.92 9.65 -47.05
N GLY A 706 -7.35 8.48 -46.76
CA GLY A 706 -7.36 7.31 -47.62
C GLY A 706 -6.11 6.42 -47.55
N ILE A 707 -5.08 6.83 -46.79
CA ILE A 707 -3.88 6.02 -46.58
C ILE A 707 -4.21 4.87 -45.61
N GLU A 708 -4.12 3.63 -46.09
CA GLU A 708 -4.33 2.43 -45.26
C GLU A 708 -3.10 2.04 -44.42
N ASP A 709 -1.90 2.39 -44.89
CA ASP A 709 -0.65 2.12 -44.16
C ASP A 709 -0.55 3.04 -42.94
N ARG A 710 -0.61 2.43 -41.75
CA ARG A 710 -0.60 3.11 -40.47
C ARG A 710 0.70 3.86 -40.19
N ASN A 711 1.85 3.30 -40.58
CA ASN A 711 3.14 3.94 -40.31
C ASN A 711 3.33 5.15 -41.23
N LEU A 712 2.87 5.04 -42.48
CA LEU A 712 2.87 6.15 -43.43
C LEU A 712 1.92 7.27 -42.99
N LEU A 713 0.70 6.92 -42.58
CA LEU A 713 -0.27 7.87 -42.04
C LEU A 713 0.24 8.56 -40.77
N ALA A 714 0.81 7.79 -39.84
CA ALA A 714 1.41 8.32 -38.62
C ALA A 714 2.60 9.25 -38.93
N GLY A 715 3.42 8.93 -39.94
CA GLY A 715 4.52 9.79 -40.39
C GLY A 715 4.02 11.14 -40.91
N HIS A 716 2.96 11.16 -41.73
CA HIS A 716 2.34 12.41 -42.21
C HIS A 716 1.72 13.23 -41.08
N LEU A 717 1.05 12.58 -40.13
CA LEU A 717 0.46 13.26 -38.97
C LEU A 717 1.54 13.81 -38.02
N ALA A 718 2.64 13.07 -37.80
CA ALA A 718 3.79 13.54 -37.03
C ALA A 718 4.45 14.76 -37.68
N MET A 719 4.55 14.78 -39.01
CA MET A 719 5.04 15.92 -39.77
C MET A 719 4.14 17.15 -39.59
N PHE A 720 2.80 17.00 -39.58
CA PHE A 720 1.87 18.10 -39.30
C PHE A 720 1.93 18.60 -37.85
N LEU A 721 2.40 17.76 -36.93
CA LEU A 721 2.67 18.11 -35.53
C LEU A 721 4.09 18.68 -35.30
N GLU A 722 4.87 18.85 -36.38
CA GLU A 722 6.25 19.35 -36.37
C GLU A 722 7.27 18.42 -35.66
N ASP A 723 6.93 17.14 -35.42
CA ASP A 723 7.87 16.14 -34.90
C ASP A 723 8.56 15.40 -36.05
N PHE A 724 9.57 16.05 -36.63
CA PHE A 724 10.26 15.55 -37.81
C PHE A 724 11.14 14.32 -37.57
N ASN A 725 11.58 14.10 -36.33
CA ASN A 725 12.41 12.94 -36.01
C ASN A 725 11.55 11.68 -35.93
N LEU A 726 10.42 11.76 -35.22
CA LEU A 726 9.45 10.67 -35.18
C LEU A 726 8.86 10.39 -36.56
N ALA A 727 8.53 11.45 -37.32
CA ALA A 727 8.06 11.30 -38.70
C ALA A 727 9.05 10.54 -39.59
N GLN A 728 10.35 10.85 -39.48
CA GLN A 728 11.40 10.15 -40.23
C GLN A 728 11.42 8.65 -39.89
N ASP A 729 11.42 8.30 -38.61
CA ASP A 729 11.45 6.89 -38.18
C ASP A 729 10.20 6.13 -38.61
N LEU A 730 9.03 6.77 -38.50
CA LEU A 730 7.76 6.21 -38.96
C LEU A 730 7.74 6.00 -40.48
N TYR A 731 8.20 6.97 -41.28
CA TYR A 731 8.32 6.80 -42.73
C TYR A 731 9.29 5.67 -43.10
N LEU A 732 10.44 5.57 -42.43
CA LEU A 732 11.41 4.49 -42.65
C LEU A 732 10.83 3.10 -42.35
N SER A 733 9.89 3.02 -41.39
CA SER A 733 9.17 1.78 -41.03
C SER A 733 7.91 1.53 -41.86
N SER A 734 7.59 2.41 -42.81
CA SER A 734 6.38 2.35 -43.64
C SER A 734 6.63 1.70 -45.00
N SER A 735 5.56 1.53 -45.79
CA SER A 735 5.61 1.10 -47.19
C SER A 735 6.35 2.07 -48.11
N ARG A 736 6.52 3.35 -47.73
CA ARG A 736 7.19 4.38 -48.53
C ARG A 736 8.29 5.11 -47.72
N PRO A 737 9.47 4.49 -47.55
CA PRO A 737 10.58 5.10 -46.82
C PRO A 737 11.16 6.35 -47.49
N ILE A 738 10.95 6.54 -48.79
CA ILE A 738 11.44 7.71 -49.54
C ILE A 738 10.78 9.02 -49.09
N ALA A 739 9.59 8.95 -48.49
CA ALA A 739 8.91 10.12 -47.92
C ALA A 739 9.74 10.79 -46.80
N ALA A 740 10.58 10.02 -46.09
CA ALA A 740 11.52 10.56 -45.11
C ALA A 740 12.57 11.47 -45.75
N LEU A 741 13.07 11.08 -46.94
CA LEU A 741 14.05 11.86 -47.70
C LEU A 741 13.41 13.13 -48.25
N GLU A 742 12.24 12.99 -48.90
CA GLU A 742 11.45 14.12 -49.44
C GLU A 742 11.18 15.15 -48.33
N MET A 743 10.68 14.72 -47.17
CA MET A 743 10.44 15.59 -46.02
C MET A 743 11.71 16.33 -45.57
N ARG A 744 12.85 15.63 -45.40
CA ARG A 744 14.10 16.28 -44.95
C ARG A 744 14.66 17.25 -45.97
N ARG A 745 14.49 16.98 -47.27
CA ARG A 745 14.85 17.90 -48.36
C ARG A 745 13.97 19.16 -48.32
N ASP A 746 12.65 19.00 -48.19
CA ASP A 746 11.69 20.10 -48.16
C ASP A 746 11.88 21.01 -46.94
N LEU A 747 12.32 20.46 -45.81
CA LEU A 747 12.70 21.20 -44.60
C LEU A 747 14.09 21.82 -44.66
N LEU A 748 14.84 21.62 -45.77
CA LEU A 748 16.22 22.09 -45.95
C LEU A 748 17.22 21.50 -44.93
N HIS A 749 16.92 20.32 -44.37
CA HIS A 749 17.80 19.57 -43.47
C HIS A 749 18.81 18.75 -44.28
N TRP A 750 19.69 19.44 -45.00
CA TRP A 750 20.53 18.88 -46.05
C TRP A 750 21.43 17.72 -45.61
N ASP A 751 22.08 17.82 -44.44
CA ASP A 751 22.95 16.75 -43.94
C ASP A 751 22.17 15.45 -43.66
N SER A 752 20.98 15.57 -43.08
CA SER A 752 20.08 14.43 -42.84
C SER A 752 19.54 13.86 -44.14
N ALA A 753 19.16 14.72 -45.09
CA ALA A 753 18.72 14.32 -46.42
C ALA A 753 19.82 13.56 -47.17
N LEU A 754 21.07 14.04 -47.15
CA LEU A 754 22.20 13.36 -47.79
C LEU A 754 22.52 12.01 -47.13
N MET A 755 22.41 11.90 -45.80
CA MET A 755 22.57 10.61 -45.11
C MET A 755 21.46 9.61 -45.50
N LEU A 756 20.22 10.06 -45.59
CA LEU A 756 19.09 9.23 -46.01
C LEU A 756 19.19 8.84 -47.50
N ALA A 757 19.60 9.76 -48.37
CA ALA A 757 19.77 9.53 -49.81
C ALA A 757 20.81 8.43 -50.05
N ARG A 758 21.97 8.47 -49.35
CA ARG A 758 22.97 7.39 -49.42
C ARG A 758 22.44 6.00 -49.09
N ARG A 759 21.37 5.90 -48.30
CA ARG A 759 20.79 4.62 -47.89
C ARG A 759 19.59 4.20 -48.75
N LEU A 760 18.81 5.16 -49.23
CA LEU A 760 17.50 4.92 -49.85
C LEU A 760 17.46 5.21 -51.36
N ALA A 761 18.22 6.20 -51.83
CA ALA A 761 18.19 6.71 -53.20
C ALA A 761 19.51 7.43 -53.53
N GLU A 762 20.55 6.66 -53.90
CA GLU A 762 21.88 7.20 -54.19
C GLU A 762 21.89 8.14 -55.41
N ASP A 763 20.95 7.93 -56.33
CA ASP A 763 20.73 8.72 -57.55
C ASP A 763 20.24 10.15 -57.29
N GLU A 764 19.63 10.41 -56.13
CA GLU A 764 19.17 11.75 -55.72
C GLU A 764 20.30 12.60 -55.09
N ILE A 765 21.43 11.98 -54.70
CA ILE A 765 22.57 12.66 -54.03
C ILE A 765 23.12 13.85 -54.84
N PRO A 766 23.34 13.74 -56.17
CA PRO A 766 23.86 14.85 -56.97
C PRO A 766 22.93 16.07 -56.96
N PHE A 767 21.61 15.83 -57.03
CA PHE A 767 20.60 16.87 -57.04
C PHE A 767 20.51 17.57 -55.68
N ILE A 768 20.45 16.80 -54.59
CA ILE A 768 20.40 17.33 -53.22
C ILE A 768 21.68 18.12 -52.89
N SER A 769 22.86 17.61 -53.31
CA SER A 769 24.14 18.29 -53.09
C SER A 769 24.20 19.64 -53.81
N LYS A 770 23.60 19.74 -55.00
CA LYS A 770 23.52 20.98 -55.78
C LYS A 770 22.60 22.02 -55.14
N GLU A 771 21.43 21.58 -54.65
CA GLU A 771 20.51 22.47 -53.94
C GLU A 771 21.09 22.93 -52.59
N TYR A 772 21.76 22.05 -51.86
CA TYR A 772 22.48 22.41 -50.63
C TYR A 772 23.58 23.43 -50.89
N ALA A 773 24.36 23.23 -51.95
CA ALA A 773 25.41 24.16 -52.34
C ALA A 773 24.86 25.55 -52.70
N GLY A 774 23.74 25.62 -53.44
CA GLY A 774 23.06 26.89 -53.72
C GLY A 774 22.54 27.58 -52.45
N HIS A 775 22.07 26.83 -51.46
CA HIS A 775 21.68 27.37 -50.17
C HIS A 775 22.87 27.90 -49.36
N LEU A 776 24.00 27.19 -49.34
CA LEU A 776 25.24 27.65 -48.69
C LEU A 776 25.81 28.91 -49.36
N GLU A 777 25.75 28.99 -50.68
CA GLU A 777 26.13 30.17 -51.46
C GLU A 777 25.27 31.38 -51.06
N PHE A 778 23.96 31.19 -50.92
CA PHE A 778 23.04 32.23 -50.45
C PHE A 778 23.35 32.73 -49.03
N ILE A 779 23.81 31.84 -48.14
CA ILE A 779 24.24 32.17 -46.77
C ILE A 779 25.65 32.82 -46.73
N GLY A 780 26.41 32.74 -47.82
CA GLY A 780 27.74 33.32 -47.95
C GLY A 780 28.89 32.37 -47.57
N ASP A 781 28.63 31.08 -47.41
CA ASP A 781 29.65 30.05 -47.16
C ASP A 781 30.13 29.41 -48.48
N TYR A 782 30.90 30.19 -49.24
CA TYR A 782 31.34 29.81 -50.58
C TYR A 782 32.30 28.60 -50.58
N VAL A 783 33.06 28.38 -49.50
CA VAL A 783 34.05 27.29 -49.42
C VAL A 783 33.35 25.94 -49.33
N ASN A 784 32.36 25.82 -48.45
CA ASN A 784 31.57 24.60 -48.34
C ASN A 784 30.61 24.43 -49.53
N ALA A 785 30.05 25.52 -50.07
CA ALA A 785 29.23 25.48 -51.27
C ALA A 785 29.99 24.85 -52.47
N LEU A 786 31.23 25.29 -52.72
CA LEU A 786 32.06 24.74 -53.79
C LEU A 786 32.31 23.23 -53.61
N ALA A 787 32.64 22.81 -52.38
CA ALA A 787 32.88 21.39 -52.09
C ALA A 787 31.65 20.49 -52.32
N HIS A 788 30.44 21.01 -52.08
CA HIS A 788 29.19 20.29 -52.36
C HIS A 788 28.81 20.32 -53.85
N PHE A 789 29.10 21.41 -54.57
CA PHE A 789 28.95 21.45 -56.03
C PHE A 789 29.86 20.45 -56.73
N GLU A 790 31.14 20.38 -56.34
CA GLU A 790 32.10 19.42 -56.90
C GLU A 790 31.67 17.97 -56.67
N LYS A 791 31.16 17.65 -55.47
CA LYS A 791 30.57 16.33 -55.17
C LYS A 791 29.35 16.01 -56.05
N GLY A 792 28.46 16.98 -56.26
CA GLY A 792 27.31 16.82 -57.14
C GLY A 792 27.68 16.60 -58.61
N MET A 793 28.82 17.13 -59.07
CA MET A 793 29.28 16.93 -60.45
C MET A 793 29.97 15.58 -60.65
N MET A 794 30.79 15.14 -59.70
CA MET A 794 31.55 13.88 -59.79
C MET A 794 30.67 12.62 -59.92
N ASP A 795 29.50 12.59 -59.26
CA ASP A 795 28.60 11.44 -59.30
C ASP A 795 27.63 11.46 -60.50
N SER A 796 27.42 12.62 -61.13
CA SER A 796 26.52 12.79 -62.28
C SER A 796 27.04 12.19 -63.59
N GLU A 797 28.34 11.90 -63.70
CA GLU A 797 28.94 11.31 -64.90
C GLU A 797 28.60 9.82 -65.11
N LYS A 798 27.95 9.16 -64.15
CA LYS A 798 27.58 7.73 -64.25
C LYS A 798 26.15 7.45 -64.72
N VAL A 799 25.27 8.44 -64.82
CA VAL A 799 23.88 8.24 -65.29
C VAL A 799 23.70 8.87 -66.66
N THR A 800 23.67 8.02 -67.68
CA THR A 800 23.45 8.42 -69.07
C THR A 800 22.07 9.04 -69.26
N PHE A 801 22.10 10.23 -69.88
CA PHE A 801 21.02 10.96 -70.53
C PHE A 801 19.82 10.13 -71.01
N ILE A 802 18.62 10.49 -70.53
CA ILE A 802 17.38 10.38 -71.30
C ILE A 802 16.75 11.79 -71.32
N PRO A 803 16.53 12.40 -72.50
CA PRO A 803 15.91 13.72 -72.57
C PRO A 803 14.39 13.57 -72.54
N LEU A 804 13.72 14.14 -71.54
CA LEU A 804 12.28 14.39 -71.59
C LEU A 804 12.03 15.88 -71.37
N LEU A 805 11.92 16.55 -72.51
CA LEU A 805 11.75 17.99 -72.69
C LEU A 805 10.30 18.46 -72.50
N ASP A 806 9.45 17.73 -71.76
CA ASP A 806 7.99 17.91 -71.81
C ASP A 806 7.29 18.28 -70.49
N LEU A 807 8.00 18.63 -69.41
CA LEU A 807 7.35 19.12 -68.18
C LEU A 807 7.60 20.59 -67.81
N PHE A 808 8.34 21.33 -68.64
CA PHE A 808 8.69 22.74 -68.33
C PHE A 808 7.56 23.75 -68.60
N ILE A 809 6.40 23.33 -69.12
CA ILE A 809 5.29 24.23 -69.48
C ILE A 809 4.13 24.21 -68.46
N ILE A 810 4.07 23.25 -67.53
CA ILE A 810 2.94 23.18 -66.56
C ILE A 810 3.22 23.92 -65.24
N CYS A 811 4.47 24.08 -64.81
CA CYS A 811 4.79 24.76 -63.53
C CYS A 811 4.80 26.30 -63.59
N LEU A 812 4.78 26.92 -64.77
CA LEU A 812 4.80 28.39 -64.89
C LEU A 812 3.41 29.05 -64.84
N LEU A 813 2.33 28.27 -64.78
CA LEU A 813 0.95 28.81 -64.73
C LEU A 813 0.34 28.91 -63.32
N ASN A 814 0.94 28.32 -62.27
CA ASN A 814 0.38 28.37 -60.91
C ASN A 814 1.08 29.33 -59.92
N LYS A 815 2.09 30.10 -60.35
CA LYS A 815 2.78 31.10 -59.49
C LYS A 815 2.47 32.56 -59.85
N LYS A 816 1.32 32.82 -60.49
CA LYS A 816 0.89 34.18 -60.87
C LYS A 816 -0.52 34.53 -60.39
N VAL A 817 -0.83 34.22 -59.13
CA VAL A 817 -1.83 34.95 -58.33
C VAL A 817 -1.31 34.99 -56.89
N SER A 818 -1.38 36.15 -56.26
CA SER A 818 -1.03 36.43 -54.84
C SER A 818 0.38 36.98 -54.56
N ILE A 819 0.87 37.93 -55.37
CA ILE A 819 1.63 39.07 -54.83
C ILE A 819 1.20 40.33 -55.58
N GLU A 820 0.06 40.89 -55.19
CA GLU A 820 -0.23 42.32 -55.32
C GLU A 820 -1.37 42.67 -54.37
N ILE A 821 -1.26 43.85 -53.73
CA ILE A 821 -2.13 44.45 -52.70
C ILE A 821 -1.60 44.28 -51.27
N ASN A 822 -0.52 45.01 -50.95
CA ASN A 822 -0.58 46.04 -49.92
C ASN A 822 0.71 46.87 -49.94
N LEU A 823 0.64 48.10 -50.46
CA LEU A 823 1.47 49.23 -50.05
C LEU A 823 0.93 50.52 -50.70
N GLY A 824 0.49 51.45 -49.84
CA GLY A 824 0.11 52.83 -50.13
C GLY A 824 -1.36 53.10 -49.81
N GLN A 825 -1.75 54.07 -48.98
CA GLN A 825 -1.05 55.10 -48.23
C GLN A 825 -2.14 55.81 -47.39
N GLN A 826 -1.75 56.34 -46.23
CA GLN A 826 -2.47 57.32 -45.37
C GLN A 826 -3.66 56.84 -44.54
#